data_AF-R4UIA6-F1
#
_entry.id   AF-R4UIA6-F1
#
_cell.length_a   1.000
_cell.length_b   1.000
_cell.length_c   1.000
_cell.angle_alpha   90.00
_cell.angle_beta   90.00
_cell.angle_gamma   90.00
#
_symmetry.space_group_name_H-M   'P 1'
#
loop_
_entity.id
_entity.type
_entity.pdbx_description
1 polymer ?
#
loop_
_entity_poly.entity_id
_entity_poly.type
_entity_poly.pdbx_seq_one_letter_code
_entity_poly.pdbx_strand_id
1 'polypeptide(L)'
;MKKLLSILGTIAITASGASSVVACGTKNATSAIDTFNIKDSYQTVPNGFALKKLLAKDGNNVDKLRIQFLPGLNEATIRYMGPTTKSAFISKKVKIEGLTNNISQIITKTSLPISGVDNAYKDKVSPLELINLLNQTNLTTNDVKVNVDSEKHIVTLTGIKEGDFKGEVEINDEAFDWTDFASLTNINDVYLPYELADKFINSDNSTMAILTTIFPILLEFIGNLNPLFEFYQQKITDLGIAILFESAKQTESIINNPVLTAKINKNYEGSLVFGADITDLKNNFKTFMTGTIQFNFKILNDINPNFMTKTHGKGADWQTGKEYDIHEYLSGNYNEENKNQLVFDLVEKYYGKDFLDKYHDVLLEDFWITDLTATSAILKPKPGSMLFRNHDEKGLIVAQELTNPVFSYKIIVHFNITNGDINDILKLETTNLGQLYSEEKLTKEELGTIFIKKNNLKEDSLSDWGLFKITDITDNSFMIKSQLEVFKGKIKIDYAWEQKRSLSNIITKTNLGEIDLATLQNFNQDIIDKVISLNPTVNKTSIKVAKKSIDDNDNATIEIVPFNDGYDQIYSGSVNVTFKAINRQDIAKLIPPNSDLGKIVAANSASIINAINVQFKLSLKLSTDVSVKISDDKKSATIDATGFISQYFGTTTVKFTTA
;
A
#
# COMPACT_ATOMS: atom_id res chain seq x y z
N MET A 1 8.32 17.48 -57.19
CA MET A 1 8.04 16.42 -58.18
C MET A 1 8.95 15.23 -57.90
N LYS A 2 8.34 14.10 -57.53
CA LYS A 2 8.75 12.71 -57.87
C LYS A 2 10.18 12.31 -57.42
N LYS A 3 10.42 11.41 -56.47
CA LYS A 3 9.76 10.13 -56.09
C LYS A 3 10.27 9.75 -54.67
N LEU A 4 9.51 9.29 -53.67
CA LEU A 4 8.38 8.36 -53.64
C LEU A 4 8.81 6.90 -53.92
N LEU A 5 8.76 6.10 -52.85
CA LEU A 5 8.58 4.65 -52.79
C LEU A 5 9.68 3.66 -53.25
N SER A 6 9.74 2.59 -52.45
CA SER A 6 10.36 1.27 -52.61
C SER A 6 11.60 1.12 -51.73
N ILE A 7 11.70 0.22 -50.74
CA ILE A 7 11.22 -1.17 -50.59
C ILE A 7 11.26 -1.47 -49.06
N LEU A 8 10.17 -1.64 -48.30
CA LEU A 8 9.46 -2.91 -48.02
C LEU A 8 10.19 -4.18 -48.49
N GLY A 9 11.04 -4.76 -47.65
CA GLY A 9 11.73 -6.02 -47.97
C GLY A 9 12.48 -6.63 -46.80
N THR A 10 11.72 -7.25 -45.90
CA THR A 10 11.99 -8.59 -45.36
C THR A 10 13.45 -9.04 -45.19
N ILE A 11 13.91 -9.09 -43.95
CA ILE A 11 14.68 -10.24 -43.43
C ILE A 11 13.95 -10.61 -42.13
N ALA A 12 12.90 -11.44 -42.14
CA ALA A 12 13.01 -12.91 -42.19
C ALA A 12 14.35 -13.42 -41.66
N ILE A 13 14.56 -13.32 -40.35
CA ILE A 13 15.12 -14.46 -39.64
C ILE A 13 13.93 -15.16 -39.00
N THR A 14 13.46 -16.18 -39.70
CA THR A 14 12.75 -17.30 -39.10
C THR A 14 13.66 -17.89 -38.02
N ALA A 15 13.47 -17.47 -36.78
CA ALA A 15 13.72 -18.35 -35.65
C ALA A 15 12.38 -18.98 -35.29
N SER A 16 12.10 -20.11 -35.93
CA SER A 16 11.28 -21.16 -35.35
C SER A 16 11.95 -21.57 -34.04
N GLY A 17 11.59 -20.86 -32.99
CA GLY A 17 12.00 -21.11 -31.63
C GLY A 17 10.86 -20.61 -30.79
N ALA A 18 9.99 -21.52 -30.38
CA ALA A 18 9.20 -21.33 -29.18
C ALA A 18 10.18 -21.23 -28.00
N SER A 19 10.90 -20.13 -27.88
CA SER A 19 11.39 -19.69 -26.58
C SER A 19 10.18 -19.05 -25.94
N SER A 20 9.44 -19.88 -25.19
CA SER A 20 8.58 -19.41 -24.13
C SER A 20 9.30 -18.27 -23.41
N VAL A 21 8.87 -17.03 -23.65
CA VAL A 21 9.07 -15.98 -22.66
C VAL A 21 8.38 -16.56 -21.44
N VAL A 22 9.19 -17.01 -20.49
CA VAL A 22 8.71 -17.42 -19.19
C VAL A 22 8.06 -16.16 -18.63
N ALA A 23 6.75 -16.05 -18.82
CA ALA A 23 5.91 -15.33 -17.89
C ALA A 23 6.22 -16.01 -16.56
N CYS A 24 7.09 -15.40 -15.76
CA CYS A 24 7.39 -15.83 -14.40
C CYS A 24 6.06 -15.82 -13.63
N GLY A 25 5.34 -16.94 -13.68
CA GLY A 25 3.99 -17.09 -13.14
C GLY A 25 3.07 -18.11 -13.82
N THR A 26 3.32 -18.62 -15.04
CA THR A 26 2.45 -19.67 -15.63
C THR A 26 2.76 -21.07 -15.08
N LYS A 27 2.76 -21.22 -13.75
CA LYS A 27 2.66 -22.53 -13.10
C LYS A 27 1.29 -22.63 -12.44
N ASN A 28 0.26 -22.83 -13.27
CA ASN A 28 -1.03 -23.49 -12.96
C ASN A 28 -2.12 -22.99 -13.92
N ALA A 29 -2.17 -23.52 -15.14
CA ALA A 29 -3.36 -23.41 -15.96
C ALA A 29 -4.03 -24.79 -16.06
N THR A 30 -4.84 -25.14 -15.06
CA THR A 30 -5.92 -26.14 -15.19
C THR A 30 -7.11 -25.61 -15.99
N SER A 31 -7.03 -24.37 -16.50
CA SER A 31 -8.09 -23.67 -17.25
C SER A 31 -7.77 -23.60 -18.75
N ALA A 32 -8.80 -23.60 -19.60
CA ALA A 32 -8.65 -23.42 -21.04
C ALA A 32 -7.98 -22.07 -21.39
N ILE A 33 -6.97 -22.11 -22.26
CA ILE A 33 -6.28 -20.94 -22.80
C ILE A 33 -7.21 -20.24 -23.80
N ASP A 34 -7.37 -18.92 -23.65
CA ASP A 34 -8.05 -18.08 -24.64
C ASP A 34 -7.16 -17.92 -25.87
N THR A 35 -7.68 -18.29 -27.04
CA THR A 35 -6.99 -18.14 -28.33
C THR A 35 -7.72 -17.12 -29.19
N PHE A 36 -6.97 -16.33 -29.95
CA PHE A 36 -7.50 -15.25 -30.78
C PHE A 36 -7.05 -15.41 -32.23
N ASN A 37 -8.03 -15.43 -33.13
CA ASN A 37 -7.85 -15.47 -34.57
C ASN A 37 -8.06 -14.07 -35.14
N ILE A 38 -7.07 -13.20 -34.92
CA ILE A 38 -7.10 -11.82 -35.40
C ILE A 38 -6.28 -11.74 -36.69
N LYS A 39 -6.91 -11.35 -37.81
CA LYS A 39 -6.26 -11.17 -39.11
C LYS A 39 -5.37 -9.94 -39.13
N ASP A 40 -4.49 -9.84 -40.13
CA ASP A 40 -3.63 -8.66 -40.31
C ASP A 40 -4.38 -7.47 -40.92
N SER A 41 -5.48 -7.74 -41.63
CA SER A 41 -6.35 -6.70 -42.20
C SER A 41 -7.83 -7.07 -42.14
N TYR A 42 -8.67 -6.04 -42.07
CA TYR A 42 -10.13 -6.13 -42.09
C TYR A 42 -10.71 -5.08 -43.04
N GLN A 43 -11.67 -5.50 -43.87
CA GLN A 43 -12.49 -4.60 -44.66
C GLN A 43 -13.78 -4.29 -43.91
N THR A 44 -13.94 -3.06 -43.42
CA THR A 44 -15.07 -2.69 -42.54
C THR A 44 -15.39 -1.20 -42.62
N VAL A 45 -16.58 -0.80 -42.15
CA VAL A 45 -16.79 0.60 -41.74
C VAL A 45 -15.80 0.88 -40.60
N PRO A 46 -15.01 1.97 -40.67
CA PRO A 46 -13.92 2.23 -39.72
C PRO A 46 -14.44 2.74 -38.37
N ASN A 47 -15.14 1.87 -37.64
CA ASN A 47 -15.55 2.07 -36.26
C ASN A 47 -15.49 0.75 -35.46
N GLY A 48 -15.40 0.86 -34.14
CA GLY A 48 -15.26 -0.29 -33.24
C GLY A 48 -16.40 -1.30 -33.34
N PHE A 49 -17.64 -0.83 -33.53
CA PHE A 49 -18.82 -1.72 -33.62
C PHE A 49 -18.76 -2.65 -34.82
N ALA A 50 -18.39 -2.13 -35.99
CA ALA A 50 -18.30 -2.89 -37.21
C ALA A 50 -17.12 -3.89 -37.16
N LEU A 51 -15.97 -3.47 -36.62
CA LEU A 51 -14.83 -4.36 -36.45
C LEU A 51 -15.10 -5.48 -35.42
N LYS A 52 -15.77 -5.18 -34.30
CA LYS A 52 -16.23 -6.18 -33.33
C LYS A 52 -17.08 -7.27 -34.00
N LYS A 53 -18.01 -6.89 -34.90
CA LYS A 53 -18.81 -7.88 -35.64
C LYS A 53 -17.96 -8.82 -36.50
N LEU A 54 -16.88 -8.33 -37.11
CA LEU A 54 -15.98 -9.17 -37.91
C LEU A 54 -15.10 -10.07 -37.03
N LEU A 55 -14.55 -9.54 -35.94
CA LEU A 55 -13.78 -10.34 -34.98
C LEU A 55 -14.63 -11.47 -34.38
N ALA A 56 -15.90 -11.21 -34.06
CA ALA A 56 -16.82 -12.24 -33.60
C ALA A 56 -17.09 -13.31 -34.66
N LYS A 57 -17.24 -12.93 -35.94
CA LYS A 57 -17.36 -13.88 -37.07
C LYS A 57 -16.12 -14.75 -37.24
N ASP A 58 -14.95 -14.23 -36.89
CA ASP A 58 -13.69 -14.98 -36.90
C ASP A 58 -13.53 -15.92 -35.69
N GLY A 59 -14.56 -16.00 -34.83
CA GLY A 59 -14.60 -16.89 -33.66
C GLY A 59 -14.02 -16.29 -32.38
N ASN A 60 -13.66 -14.99 -32.38
CA ASN A 60 -13.10 -14.34 -31.20
C ASN A 60 -14.21 -14.00 -30.19
N ASN A 61 -13.93 -14.18 -28.90
CA ASN A 61 -14.74 -13.60 -27.84
C ASN A 61 -14.43 -12.10 -27.73
N VAL A 62 -15.23 -11.28 -28.41
CA VAL A 62 -15.02 -9.83 -28.51
C VAL A 62 -15.28 -9.06 -27.23
N ASP A 63 -15.98 -9.64 -26.26
CA ASP A 63 -16.19 -9.01 -24.95
C ASP A 63 -14.86 -8.96 -24.16
N LYS A 64 -13.89 -9.83 -24.51
CA LYS A 64 -12.54 -9.83 -23.93
C LYS A 64 -11.55 -8.99 -24.73
N LEU A 65 -12.01 -8.29 -25.77
CA LEU A 65 -11.15 -7.51 -26.66
C LEU A 65 -11.53 -6.04 -26.62
N ARG A 66 -10.53 -5.18 -26.38
CA ARG A 66 -10.66 -3.74 -26.59
C ARG A 66 -10.12 -3.39 -27.97
N ILE A 67 -10.86 -2.55 -28.67
CA ILE A 67 -10.51 -2.06 -29.99
C ILE A 67 -10.30 -0.56 -29.87
N GLN A 68 -9.17 -0.09 -30.38
CA GLN A 68 -8.86 1.33 -30.47
C GLN A 68 -8.40 1.64 -31.87
N PHE A 69 -9.10 2.53 -32.55
CA PHE A 69 -8.65 3.03 -33.85
C PHE A 69 -7.50 4.02 -33.65
N LEU A 70 -6.54 4.00 -34.57
CA LEU A 70 -5.50 5.03 -34.65
C LEU A 70 -6.01 6.24 -35.46
N PRO A 71 -5.36 7.42 -35.33
CA PRO A 71 -5.67 8.58 -36.16
C PRO A 71 -5.70 8.24 -37.65
N GLY A 72 -6.67 8.79 -38.40
CA GLY A 72 -6.91 8.47 -39.80
C GLY A 72 -7.69 7.17 -40.05
N LEU A 73 -8.00 6.40 -38.99
CA LEU A 73 -8.85 5.21 -38.99
C LEU A 73 -8.47 4.07 -39.96
N ASN A 74 -7.25 4.09 -40.48
CA ASN A 74 -6.69 3.08 -41.38
C ASN A 74 -6.05 1.91 -40.62
N GLU A 75 -5.92 2.02 -39.30
CA GLU A 75 -5.37 0.99 -38.43
C GLU A 75 -6.15 0.96 -37.10
N ALA A 76 -6.18 -0.21 -36.47
CA ALA A 76 -6.70 -0.37 -35.13
C ALA A 76 -5.80 -1.29 -34.29
N THR A 77 -5.64 -0.95 -33.02
CA THR A 77 -5.01 -1.80 -32.01
C THR A 77 -6.08 -2.63 -31.33
N ILE A 78 -5.87 -3.95 -31.29
CA ILE A 78 -6.73 -4.92 -30.60
C ILE A 78 -5.96 -5.43 -29.39
N ARG A 79 -6.54 -5.20 -28.20
CA ARG A 79 -5.97 -5.57 -26.91
C ARG A 79 -6.83 -6.61 -26.20
N TYR A 80 -6.19 -7.65 -25.64
CA TYR A 80 -6.86 -8.56 -24.70
C TYR A 80 -7.05 -7.91 -23.32
N MET A 81 -8.29 -7.94 -22.82
CA MET A 81 -8.74 -7.39 -21.54
C MET A 81 -9.23 -8.47 -20.57
N GLY A 82 -8.90 -9.74 -20.82
CA GLY A 82 -9.23 -10.85 -19.91
C GLY A 82 -8.07 -11.25 -19.01
N PRO A 83 -8.24 -12.29 -18.19
CA PRO A 83 -7.22 -12.68 -17.24
C PRO A 83 -5.96 -13.19 -17.91
N THR A 84 -4.85 -12.67 -17.44
CA THR A 84 -3.52 -12.95 -17.98
C THR A 84 -3.05 -14.40 -17.81
N THR A 85 -3.75 -15.18 -16.98
CA THR A 85 -3.58 -16.63 -16.86
C THR A 85 -4.20 -17.42 -18.01
N LYS A 86 -5.18 -16.85 -18.73
CA LYS A 86 -5.83 -17.48 -19.87
C LYS A 86 -5.19 -17.07 -21.20
N SER A 87 -4.57 -15.91 -21.28
CA SER A 87 -3.76 -15.50 -22.43
C SER A 87 -2.79 -14.39 -22.02
N ALA A 88 -1.67 -14.25 -22.74
CA ALA A 88 -0.84 -13.07 -22.56
C ALA A 88 -1.65 -11.80 -22.90
N PHE A 89 -1.22 -10.63 -22.43
CA PHE A 89 -1.64 -9.40 -23.09
C PHE A 89 -1.30 -9.56 -24.57
N ILE A 90 -2.31 -9.52 -25.42
CA ILE A 90 -2.12 -9.54 -26.86
C ILE A 90 -2.49 -8.14 -27.29
N SER A 91 -1.51 -7.39 -27.78
CA SER A 91 -1.72 -6.16 -28.53
C SER A 91 -1.38 -6.49 -29.97
N LYS A 92 -2.36 -6.39 -30.87
CA LYS A 92 -2.15 -6.57 -32.31
C LYS A 92 -2.66 -5.37 -33.06
N LYS A 93 -1.81 -4.78 -33.89
CA LYS A 93 -2.20 -3.75 -34.85
C LYS A 93 -2.73 -4.42 -36.11
N VAL A 94 -3.92 -4.01 -36.55
CA VAL A 94 -4.57 -4.51 -37.76
C VAL A 94 -4.82 -3.37 -38.72
N LYS A 95 -4.67 -3.64 -40.01
CA LYS A 95 -4.98 -2.68 -41.08
C LYS A 95 -6.49 -2.65 -41.32
N ILE A 96 -7.01 -1.46 -41.55
CA ILE A 96 -8.42 -1.22 -41.84
C ILE A 96 -8.56 -0.72 -43.26
N GLU A 97 -9.19 -1.55 -44.09
CA GLU A 97 -9.63 -1.18 -45.43
C GLU A 97 -11.05 -0.64 -45.33
N GLY A 98 -11.16 0.68 -45.15
CA GLY A 98 -12.43 1.36 -44.94
C GLY A 98 -13.43 1.11 -46.08
N LEU A 99 -14.60 0.57 -45.76
CA LEU A 99 -15.72 0.43 -46.71
C LEU A 99 -16.30 1.78 -47.15
N THR A 100 -16.01 2.82 -46.36
CA THR A 100 -16.44 4.18 -46.61
C THR A 100 -15.49 5.17 -45.97
N ASN A 101 -15.39 6.35 -46.58
CA ASN A 101 -14.76 7.53 -46.02
C ASN A 101 -15.77 8.66 -45.74
N ASN A 102 -17.07 8.35 -45.82
CA ASN A 102 -18.13 9.30 -45.52
C ASN A 102 -18.41 9.30 -44.01
N ILE A 103 -18.21 10.43 -43.35
CA ILE A 103 -18.34 10.54 -41.89
C ILE A 103 -19.75 10.23 -41.40
N SER A 104 -20.81 10.50 -42.19
CA SER A 104 -22.19 10.15 -41.81
C SER A 104 -22.48 8.66 -41.83
N GLN A 105 -21.59 7.86 -42.43
CA GLN A 105 -21.66 6.41 -42.41
C GLN A 105 -20.73 5.81 -41.34
N ILE A 106 -19.74 6.57 -40.88
CA ILE A 106 -18.77 6.16 -39.86
C ILE A 106 -19.34 6.45 -38.47
N ILE A 107 -19.86 7.67 -38.28
CA ILE A 107 -20.52 8.14 -37.06
C ILE A 107 -21.98 7.71 -37.12
N THR A 108 -22.33 6.75 -36.28
CA THR A 108 -23.66 6.11 -36.27
C THR A 108 -24.47 6.46 -35.03
N LYS A 109 -23.81 6.91 -33.97
CA LYS A 109 -24.42 7.46 -32.76
C LYS A 109 -24.34 8.97 -32.82
N THR A 110 -25.50 9.62 -32.96
CA THR A 110 -25.67 11.06 -33.20
C THR A 110 -26.36 11.79 -32.04
N SER A 111 -26.40 11.15 -30.87
CA SER A 111 -27.05 11.64 -29.66
C SER A 111 -26.01 11.64 -28.55
N LEU A 112 -25.69 12.81 -27.99
CA LEU A 112 -24.61 12.98 -27.01
C LEU A 112 -24.90 14.18 -26.08
N PRO A 113 -25.09 13.99 -24.77
CA PRO A 113 -25.33 15.07 -23.81
C PRO A 113 -24.05 15.83 -23.48
N ILE A 114 -23.61 16.69 -24.39
CA ILE A 114 -22.43 17.57 -24.26
C ILE A 114 -22.67 18.56 -23.11
N SER A 115 -23.87 19.14 -23.02
CA SER A 115 -24.24 20.05 -21.93
C SER A 115 -24.32 19.38 -20.56
N GLY A 116 -24.41 18.04 -20.54
CA GLY A 116 -24.48 17.20 -19.34
C GLY A 116 -23.14 16.66 -18.85
N VAL A 117 -22.03 16.93 -19.55
CA VAL A 117 -20.67 16.56 -19.12
C VAL A 117 -20.37 17.17 -17.75
N ASP A 118 -19.66 16.45 -16.88
CA ASP A 118 -19.35 16.94 -15.54
C ASP A 118 -18.52 18.24 -15.56
N ASN A 119 -18.74 19.11 -14.57
CA ASN A 119 -18.10 20.44 -14.56
C ASN A 119 -16.56 20.37 -14.55
N ALA A 120 -15.97 19.31 -14.01
CA ALA A 120 -14.52 19.11 -13.99
C ALA A 120 -13.89 19.00 -15.41
N TYR A 121 -14.69 18.65 -16.42
CA TYR A 121 -14.27 18.40 -17.80
C TYR A 121 -14.85 19.36 -18.83
N LYS A 122 -15.91 20.15 -18.52
CA LYS A 122 -16.61 21.02 -19.47
C LYS A 122 -15.70 21.91 -20.34
N ASP A 123 -14.64 22.45 -19.76
CA ASP A 123 -13.71 23.34 -20.47
C ASP A 123 -12.45 22.63 -21.01
N LYS A 124 -12.30 21.33 -20.75
CA LYS A 124 -11.10 20.55 -21.06
C LYS A 124 -11.30 19.54 -22.19
N VAL A 125 -12.55 19.08 -22.38
CA VAL A 125 -12.87 18.05 -23.38
C VAL A 125 -13.45 18.68 -24.64
N SER A 126 -12.99 18.23 -25.81
CA SER A 126 -13.60 18.62 -27.07
C SER A 126 -14.81 17.75 -27.39
N PRO A 127 -15.88 18.28 -28.04
CA PRO A 127 -16.99 17.45 -28.50
C PRO A 127 -16.54 16.28 -29.40
N LEU A 128 -15.48 16.47 -30.19
CA LEU A 128 -14.94 15.42 -31.06
C LEU A 128 -14.43 14.21 -30.27
N GLU A 129 -13.83 14.43 -29.11
CA GLU A 129 -13.33 13.37 -28.24
C GLU A 129 -14.48 12.50 -27.72
N LEU A 130 -15.54 13.13 -27.23
CA LEU A 130 -16.74 12.44 -26.77
C LEU A 130 -17.43 11.67 -27.92
N ILE A 131 -17.54 12.28 -29.10
CA ILE A 131 -18.09 11.63 -30.30
C ILE A 131 -17.26 10.42 -30.69
N ASN A 132 -15.93 10.53 -30.64
CA ASN A 132 -15.01 9.43 -30.92
C ASN A 132 -15.17 8.28 -29.94
N LEU A 133 -15.29 8.56 -28.64
CA LEU A 133 -15.51 7.54 -27.62
C LEU A 133 -16.85 6.82 -27.80
N LEU A 134 -17.92 7.59 -28.03
CA LEU A 134 -19.26 7.06 -28.27
C LEU A 134 -19.31 6.18 -29.52
N ASN A 135 -18.62 6.58 -30.59
CA ASN A 135 -18.61 5.87 -31.87
C ASN A 135 -17.48 4.83 -31.99
N GLN A 136 -16.58 4.73 -31.01
CA GLN A 136 -15.37 3.91 -31.05
C GLN A 136 -14.51 4.20 -32.30
N THR A 137 -14.25 5.48 -32.54
CA THR A 137 -13.40 6.02 -33.60
C THR A 137 -12.24 6.84 -32.99
N ASN A 138 -11.38 7.39 -33.84
CA ASN A 138 -10.28 8.26 -33.44
C ASN A 138 -10.00 9.32 -34.51
N LEU A 139 -11.05 10.05 -34.90
CA LEU A 139 -10.95 11.16 -35.84
C LEU A 139 -10.25 12.34 -35.18
N THR A 140 -9.40 13.04 -35.94
CA THR A 140 -8.67 14.22 -35.50
C THR A 140 -9.18 15.48 -36.19
N THR A 141 -8.70 16.64 -35.76
CA THR A 141 -8.99 17.93 -36.42
C THR A 141 -8.38 18.04 -37.83
N ASN A 142 -7.46 17.15 -38.20
CA ASN A 142 -6.98 17.02 -39.58
C ASN A 142 -7.96 16.25 -40.48
N ASP A 143 -8.82 15.42 -39.88
CA ASP A 143 -9.77 14.55 -40.57
C ASP A 143 -11.13 15.25 -40.73
N VAL A 144 -11.56 15.98 -39.69
CA VAL A 144 -12.87 16.64 -39.63
C VAL A 144 -12.78 18.05 -39.08
N LYS A 145 -13.64 18.93 -39.60
CA LYS A 145 -13.96 20.22 -38.99
C LYS A 145 -15.11 20.03 -38.00
N VAL A 146 -14.95 20.57 -36.80
CA VAL A 146 -15.97 20.57 -35.75
C VAL A 146 -16.62 21.96 -35.71
N ASN A 147 -17.93 22.02 -35.84
CA ASN A 147 -18.71 23.25 -35.65
C ASN A 147 -19.73 23.04 -34.53
N VAL A 148 -19.71 23.89 -33.51
CA VAL A 148 -20.63 23.81 -32.37
C VAL A 148 -21.62 24.95 -32.49
N ASP A 149 -22.90 24.62 -32.66
CA ASP A 149 -24.02 25.56 -32.60
C ASP A 149 -24.70 25.43 -31.23
N SER A 150 -24.23 26.24 -30.27
CA SER A 150 -24.75 26.22 -28.90
C SER A 150 -26.21 26.67 -28.79
N GLU A 151 -26.72 27.46 -29.74
CA GLU A 151 -28.13 27.89 -29.73
C GLU A 151 -29.05 26.76 -30.20
N LYS A 152 -28.62 26.01 -31.22
CA LYS A 152 -29.38 24.86 -31.71
C LYS A 152 -29.11 23.56 -30.96
N HIS A 153 -28.16 23.55 -30.02
CA HIS A 153 -27.74 22.33 -29.33
C HIS A 153 -27.26 21.26 -30.32
N ILE A 154 -26.47 21.65 -31.32
CA ILE A 154 -25.98 20.74 -32.38
C ILE A 154 -24.47 20.89 -32.52
N VAL A 155 -23.79 19.75 -32.69
CA VAL A 155 -22.41 19.70 -33.19
C VAL A 155 -22.41 19.09 -34.58
N THR A 156 -21.89 19.83 -35.54
CA THR A 156 -21.70 19.34 -36.90
C THR A 156 -20.24 18.93 -37.09
N LEU A 157 -20.03 17.69 -37.53
CA LEU A 157 -18.75 17.25 -38.06
C LEU A 157 -18.82 17.31 -39.59
N THR A 158 -17.83 17.94 -40.21
CA THR A 158 -17.71 18.00 -41.68
C THR A 158 -16.35 17.42 -42.09
N GLY A 159 -16.34 16.43 -42.98
CA GLY A 159 -15.13 15.78 -43.44
C GLY A 159 -14.26 16.74 -44.25
N ILE A 160 -12.96 16.77 -43.97
CA ILE A 160 -12.00 17.61 -44.69
C ILE A 160 -11.54 16.82 -45.92
N LYS A 161 -11.88 17.29 -47.13
CA LYS A 161 -11.54 16.62 -48.40
C LYS A 161 -10.04 16.35 -48.60
N GLU A 162 -9.17 17.17 -48.00
CA GLU A 162 -7.73 16.96 -48.02
C GLU A 162 -7.26 15.88 -47.03
N GLY A 163 -8.07 15.55 -46.03
CA GLY A 163 -7.81 14.58 -44.96
C GLY A 163 -8.51 13.23 -45.15
N ASP A 164 -8.63 12.72 -46.38
CA ASP A 164 -9.23 11.43 -46.75
C ASP A 164 -10.74 11.23 -46.46
N PHE A 165 -11.36 12.05 -45.60
CA PHE A 165 -12.76 11.95 -45.21
C PHE A 165 -13.67 12.96 -45.92
N LYS A 166 -14.95 12.61 -46.09
CA LYS A 166 -15.96 13.47 -46.75
C LYS A 166 -17.32 13.39 -46.06
N GLY A 167 -18.24 14.25 -46.46
CA GLY A 167 -19.61 14.28 -45.95
C GLY A 167 -19.76 15.10 -44.68
N GLU A 168 -20.95 15.05 -44.10
CA GLU A 168 -21.35 15.83 -42.94
C GLU A 168 -22.28 15.01 -42.07
N VAL A 169 -22.14 15.13 -40.74
CA VAL A 169 -23.03 14.51 -39.76
C VAL A 169 -23.31 15.49 -38.64
N GLU A 170 -24.58 15.56 -38.25
CA GLU A 170 -25.04 16.34 -37.10
C GLU A 170 -25.17 15.42 -35.88
N ILE A 171 -24.73 15.93 -34.74
CA ILE A 171 -24.82 15.30 -33.43
C ILE A 171 -25.64 16.22 -32.54
N ASN A 172 -26.75 15.71 -32.02
CA ASN A 172 -27.64 16.45 -31.15
C ASN A 172 -27.13 16.39 -29.71
N ASP A 173 -27.11 17.54 -29.05
CA ASP A 173 -26.89 17.65 -27.61
C ASP A 173 -28.18 17.30 -26.85
N GLU A 174 -28.38 16.00 -26.66
CA GLU A 174 -29.58 15.43 -26.05
C GLU A 174 -29.25 14.26 -25.11
N ALA A 175 -30.23 13.86 -24.29
CA ALA A 175 -30.06 12.85 -23.25
C ALA A 175 -29.72 11.46 -23.81
N PHE A 176 -28.84 10.74 -23.11
CA PHE A 176 -28.52 9.36 -23.44
C PHE A 176 -29.62 8.38 -23.01
N ASP A 177 -29.84 7.36 -23.84
CA ASP A 177 -30.30 6.06 -23.37
C ASP A 177 -29.13 5.31 -22.70
N TRP A 178 -29.39 4.69 -21.55
CA TRP A 178 -28.38 3.94 -20.79
C TRP A 178 -27.68 2.85 -21.60
N THR A 179 -28.41 2.18 -22.50
CA THR A 179 -27.85 1.13 -23.38
C THR A 179 -26.98 1.68 -24.51
N ASP A 180 -27.18 2.94 -24.89
CA ASP A 180 -26.35 3.61 -25.89
C ASP A 180 -25.06 4.18 -25.29
N PHE A 181 -25.10 4.52 -23.99
CA PHE A 181 -23.96 5.02 -23.23
C PHE A 181 -22.85 3.98 -23.06
N ALA A 182 -23.19 2.73 -22.69
CA ALA A 182 -22.20 1.67 -22.51
C ALA A 182 -22.36 0.55 -23.55
N SER A 183 -21.40 0.48 -24.47
CA SER A 183 -21.40 -0.49 -25.56
C SER A 183 -21.11 -1.94 -25.14
N LEU A 184 -20.60 -2.14 -23.92
CA LEU A 184 -20.21 -3.44 -23.38
C LEU A 184 -20.97 -3.73 -22.10
N THR A 185 -21.97 -4.61 -22.17
CA THR A 185 -22.78 -5.07 -21.03
C THR A 185 -22.27 -6.35 -20.40
N ASN A 186 -21.18 -6.92 -20.91
CA ASN A 186 -20.48 -8.04 -20.31
C ASN A 186 -19.05 -7.59 -19.97
N ILE A 187 -18.77 -7.41 -18.68
CA ILE A 187 -17.44 -7.03 -18.19
C ILE A 187 -16.54 -8.25 -17.92
N ASN A 188 -17.05 -9.46 -18.20
CA ASN A 188 -16.35 -10.74 -18.05
C ASN A 188 -15.75 -10.94 -16.64
N ASP A 189 -14.46 -11.26 -16.57
CA ASP A 189 -13.78 -11.64 -15.35
C ASP A 189 -13.36 -10.36 -14.59
N VAL A 190 -13.95 -10.15 -13.41
CA VAL A 190 -13.57 -9.08 -12.48
C VAL A 190 -12.78 -9.69 -11.34
N TYR A 191 -11.72 -9.02 -10.91
CA TYR A 191 -10.95 -9.55 -9.79
C TYR A 191 -11.42 -8.94 -8.48
N LEU A 192 -11.79 -9.81 -7.56
CA LEU A 192 -12.28 -9.42 -6.23
C LEU A 192 -11.95 -10.52 -5.22
N PRO A 193 -11.55 -10.19 -3.97
CA PRO A 193 -11.40 -11.20 -2.93
C PRO A 193 -12.71 -11.96 -2.75
N TYR A 194 -12.65 -13.30 -2.79
CA TYR A 194 -13.86 -14.13 -2.59
C TYR A 194 -14.54 -13.84 -1.25
N GLU A 195 -13.79 -13.44 -0.21
CA GLU A 195 -14.38 -13.02 1.07
C GLU A 195 -15.43 -11.90 0.91
N LEU A 196 -15.19 -10.91 0.04
CA LEU A 196 -16.15 -9.82 -0.18
C LEU A 196 -17.37 -10.32 -0.98
N ALA A 197 -17.14 -11.16 -1.99
CA ALA A 197 -18.20 -11.78 -2.76
C ALA A 197 -19.09 -12.66 -1.88
N ASP A 198 -18.49 -13.47 -1.01
CA ASP A 198 -19.19 -14.36 -0.07
C ASP A 198 -19.99 -13.55 0.96
N LYS A 199 -19.44 -12.44 1.48
CA LYS A 199 -20.20 -11.51 2.35
C LYS A 199 -21.44 -10.98 1.64
N PHE A 200 -21.33 -10.60 0.35
CA PHE A 200 -22.47 -10.14 -0.43
C PHE A 200 -23.49 -11.26 -0.70
N ILE A 201 -23.03 -12.44 -1.16
CA ILE A 201 -23.88 -13.62 -1.44
C ILE A 201 -24.71 -14.01 -0.21
N ASN A 202 -24.12 -13.88 0.98
CA ASN A 202 -24.76 -14.22 2.25
C ASN A 202 -25.50 -13.04 2.89
N SER A 203 -25.47 -11.85 2.27
CA SER A 203 -26.28 -10.71 2.70
C SER A 203 -27.70 -10.82 2.16
N ASP A 204 -28.65 -10.08 2.73
CA ASP A 204 -30.04 -10.02 2.25
C ASP A 204 -30.19 -9.32 0.87
N ASN A 205 -29.09 -9.11 0.13
CA ASN A 205 -29.01 -8.31 -1.10
C ASN A 205 -29.62 -6.91 -0.94
N SER A 206 -29.50 -6.32 0.26
CA SER A 206 -30.00 -4.98 0.51
C SER A 206 -29.25 -3.96 -0.35
N THR A 207 -29.93 -2.88 -0.74
CA THR A 207 -29.32 -1.78 -1.52
C THR A 207 -28.07 -1.22 -0.84
N MET A 208 -28.08 -1.15 0.50
CA MET A 208 -26.93 -0.77 1.30
C MET A 208 -25.75 -1.72 1.06
N ALA A 209 -25.97 -3.03 1.14
CA ALA A 209 -24.94 -4.02 0.88
C ALA A 209 -24.38 -3.89 -0.54
N ILE A 210 -25.21 -3.63 -1.55
CA ILE A 210 -24.75 -3.43 -2.94
C ILE A 210 -23.80 -2.23 -3.02
N LEU A 211 -24.22 -1.08 -2.47
CA LEU A 211 -23.46 0.17 -2.51
C LEU A 211 -22.15 0.11 -1.72
N THR A 212 -22.13 -0.64 -0.62
CA THR A 212 -20.97 -0.70 0.28
C THR A 212 -20.11 -1.93 0.10
N THR A 213 -20.34 -2.78 -0.90
CA THR A 213 -19.49 -3.98 -1.14
C THR A 213 -19.05 -4.14 -2.58
N ILE A 214 -19.97 -4.14 -3.55
CA ILE A 214 -19.67 -4.54 -4.92
C ILE A 214 -19.77 -3.40 -5.92
N PHE A 215 -20.66 -2.43 -5.70
CA PHE A 215 -20.90 -1.36 -6.67
C PHE A 215 -19.66 -0.50 -6.96
N PRO A 216 -18.90 0.01 -5.97
CA PRO A 216 -17.74 0.86 -6.24
C PRO A 216 -16.64 0.10 -6.99
N ILE A 217 -16.37 -1.15 -6.60
CA ILE A 217 -15.32 -1.96 -7.21
C ILE A 217 -15.70 -2.34 -8.66
N LEU A 218 -16.95 -2.74 -8.91
CA LEU A 218 -17.41 -3.05 -10.27
C LEU A 218 -17.36 -1.83 -11.20
N LEU A 219 -17.63 -0.63 -10.68
CA LEU A 219 -17.51 0.61 -11.47
C LEU A 219 -16.08 0.90 -11.94
N GLU A 220 -15.05 0.45 -11.23
CA GLU A 220 -13.65 0.55 -11.67
C GLU A 220 -13.45 -0.22 -13.00
N PHE A 221 -13.94 -1.47 -13.05
CA PHE A 221 -13.87 -2.31 -14.25
C PHE A 221 -14.78 -1.79 -15.38
N ILE A 222 -16.00 -1.37 -15.04
CA ILE A 222 -16.95 -0.81 -16.02
C ILE A 222 -16.37 0.45 -16.66
N GLY A 223 -15.80 1.37 -15.87
CA GLY A 223 -15.19 2.60 -16.35
C GLY A 223 -13.97 2.33 -17.23
N ASN A 224 -13.12 1.36 -16.86
CA ASN A 224 -11.96 0.97 -17.68
C ASN A 224 -12.39 0.40 -19.06
N LEU A 225 -13.49 -0.35 -19.11
CA LEU A 225 -14.03 -0.90 -20.36
C LEU A 225 -14.88 0.10 -21.16
N ASN A 226 -15.41 1.14 -20.51
CA ASN A 226 -16.26 2.16 -21.11
C ASN A 226 -15.75 3.56 -20.72
N PRO A 227 -14.70 4.08 -21.39
CA PRO A 227 -14.03 5.33 -21.00
C PRO A 227 -14.93 6.56 -20.98
N LEU A 228 -16.08 6.52 -21.67
CA LEU A 228 -17.06 7.60 -21.63
C LEU A 228 -17.60 7.87 -20.21
N PHE A 229 -17.58 6.87 -19.32
CA PHE A 229 -17.95 7.04 -17.90
C PHE A 229 -17.10 8.08 -17.17
N GLU A 230 -15.85 8.33 -17.60
CA GLU A 230 -14.96 9.30 -16.98
C GLU A 230 -15.56 10.73 -17.00
N PHE A 231 -16.26 11.08 -18.09
CA PHE A 231 -16.84 12.42 -18.30
C PHE A 231 -18.20 12.64 -17.61
N TYR A 232 -18.78 11.58 -17.04
CA TYR A 232 -20.07 11.59 -16.33
C TYR A 232 -19.96 10.92 -14.95
N GLN A 233 -18.74 10.80 -14.41
CA GLN A 233 -18.44 10.12 -13.15
C GLN A 233 -19.18 10.77 -11.96
N GLN A 234 -19.31 12.09 -11.92
CA GLN A 234 -20.05 12.80 -10.88
C GLN A 234 -21.55 12.51 -10.98
N LYS A 235 -22.11 12.38 -12.19
CA LYS A 235 -23.52 11.93 -12.36
C LYS A 235 -23.74 10.53 -11.78
N ILE A 236 -22.84 9.59 -12.04
CA ILE A 236 -22.90 8.23 -11.47
C ILE A 236 -22.69 8.24 -9.94
N THR A 237 -21.83 9.13 -9.44
CA THR A 237 -21.63 9.33 -8.00
C THR A 237 -22.89 9.89 -7.33
N ASP A 238 -23.51 10.92 -7.90
CA ASP A 238 -24.76 11.52 -7.41
C ASP A 238 -25.90 10.49 -7.41
N LEU A 239 -25.97 9.59 -8.41
CA LEU A 239 -26.88 8.45 -8.43
C LEU A 239 -26.67 7.55 -7.19
N GLY A 240 -25.43 7.14 -6.92
CA GLY A 240 -25.11 6.33 -5.73
C GLY A 240 -25.49 7.02 -4.42
N ILE A 241 -25.23 8.34 -4.31
CA ILE A 241 -25.59 9.15 -3.14
C ILE A 241 -27.12 9.22 -2.97
N ALA A 242 -27.86 9.47 -4.05
CA ALA A 242 -29.32 9.58 -4.02
C ALA A 242 -29.99 8.27 -3.56
N ILE A 243 -29.44 7.12 -3.96
CA ILE A 243 -29.90 5.80 -3.53
C ILE A 243 -29.60 5.57 -2.04
N LEU A 244 -28.43 6.01 -1.57
CA LEU A 244 -27.96 5.78 -0.20
C LEU A 244 -28.67 6.68 0.82
N PHE A 245 -28.88 7.93 0.44
CA PHE A 245 -29.36 9.00 1.30
C PHE A 245 -30.36 9.85 0.51
N GLU A 246 -31.64 9.54 0.60
CA GLU A 246 -32.71 10.31 -0.08
C GLU A 246 -32.67 11.82 0.23
N SER A 247 -32.09 12.21 1.37
CA SER A 247 -31.94 13.60 1.82
C SER A 247 -30.55 14.19 1.63
N ALA A 248 -29.56 13.44 1.13
CA ALA A 248 -28.22 13.98 0.91
C ALA A 248 -28.22 14.97 -0.26
N LYS A 249 -27.47 16.06 -0.09
CA LYS A 249 -27.35 17.10 -1.09
C LYS A 249 -26.53 16.59 -2.28
N GLN A 250 -27.19 16.32 -3.39
CA GLN A 250 -26.57 16.05 -4.68
C GLN A 250 -25.81 17.30 -5.14
N THR A 251 -24.66 17.09 -5.78
CA THR A 251 -23.73 18.19 -6.08
C THR A 251 -23.92 18.78 -7.46
N GLU A 252 -24.26 17.96 -8.46
CA GLU A 252 -24.42 18.40 -9.85
C GLU A 252 -25.69 17.91 -10.53
N SER A 253 -26.43 17.00 -9.91
CA SER A 253 -27.51 16.28 -10.58
C SER A 253 -28.79 16.26 -9.76
N ILE A 254 -29.93 16.21 -10.44
CA ILE A 254 -31.22 15.80 -9.90
C ILE A 254 -31.44 14.36 -10.35
N ILE A 255 -31.61 13.46 -9.39
CA ILE A 255 -31.80 12.02 -9.64
C ILE A 255 -33.26 11.63 -9.41
N ASN A 256 -33.91 11.12 -10.46
CA ASN A 256 -35.29 10.63 -10.40
C ASN A 256 -35.36 9.14 -10.75
N ASN A 257 -36.23 8.41 -10.05
CA ASN A 257 -36.46 6.97 -10.25
C ASN A 257 -35.16 6.12 -10.26
N PRO A 258 -34.28 6.24 -9.24
CA PRO A 258 -33.04 5.50 -9.23
C PRO A 258 -33.30 3.99 -9.08
N VAL A 259 -32.54 3.21 -9.83
CA VAL A 259 -32.54 1.75 -9.77
C VAL A 259 -31.12 1.28 -9.49
N LEU A 260 -31.00 0.36 -8.52
CA LEU A 260 -29.77 -0.36 -8.27
C LEU A 260 -30.11 -1.76 -7.77
N THR A 261 -29.69 -2.77 -8.51
CA THR A 261 -29.80 -4.17 -8.09
C THR A 261 -28.53 -4.91 -8.48
N ALA A 262 -28.14 -5.90 -7.69
CA ALA A 262 -27.03 -6.76 -8.03
C ALA A 262 -27.30 -8.18 -7.53
N LYS A 263 -26.72 -9.16 -8.23
CA LYS A 263 -26.83 -10.58 -7.91
C LYS A 263 -25.48 -11.24 -8.12
N ILE A 264 -25.08 -12.09 -7.19
CA ILE A 264 -23.91 -12.96 -7.34
C ILE A 264 -24.34 -14.36 -6.90
N ASN A 265 -24.05 -15.37 -7.72
CA ASN A 265 -24.35 -16.76 -7.41
C ASN A 265 -23.14 -17.45 -6.73
N LYS A 266 -23.32 -18.68 -6.25
CA LYS A 266 -22.26 -19.48 -5.61
C LYS A 266 -21.12 -19.89 -6.55
N ASN A 267 -21.31 -19.74 -7.86
CA ASN A 267 -20.26 -19.95 -8.87
C ASN A 267 -19.50 -18.65 -9.18
N TYR A 268 -19.73 -17.59 -8.39
CA TYR A 268 -19.14 -16.27 -8.55
C TYR A 268 -19.52 -15.57 -9.85
N GLU A 269 -20.61 -15.97 -10.49
CA GLU A 269 -21.19 -15.26 -11.64
C GLU A 269 -22.25 -14.29 -11.14
N GLY A 270 -22.28 -13.09 -11.70
CA GLY A 270 -23.15 -12.05 -11.23
C GLY A 270 -23.62 -11.06 -12.28
N SER A 271 -24.54 -10.21 -11.86
CA SER A 271 -25.00 -9.06 -12.63
C SER A 271 -25.17 -7.85 -11.74
N LEU A 272 -24.91 -6.67 -12.30
CA LEU A 272 -25.15 -5.36 -11.71
C LEU A 272 -26.07 -4.58 -12.64
N VAL A 273 -27.20 -4.11 -12.14
CA VAL A 273 -28.14 -3.27 -12.87
C VAL A 273 -28.23 -1.93 -12.16
N PHE A 274 -27.99 -0.83 -12.88
CA PHE A 274 -28.24 0.49 -12.35
C PHE A 274 -28.76 1.44 -13.43
N GLY A 275 -29.39 2.53 -12.99
CA GLY A 275 -29.82 3.61 -13.86
C GLY A 275 -30.77 4.55 -13.14
N ALA A 276 -31.04 5.68 -13.77
CA ALA A 276 -31.97 6.69 -13.31
C ALA A 276 -32.31 7.65 -14.44
N ASP A 277 -33.30 8.49 -14.22
CA ASP A 277 -33.41 9.76 -14.91
C ASP A 277 -32.48 10.76 -14.21
N ILE A 278 -31.51 11.29 -14.94
CA ILE A 278 -30.50 12.21 -14.42
C ILE A 278 -30.57 13.53 -15.18
N THR A 279 -30.86 14.60 -14.46
CA THR A 279 -30.88 15.98 -14.98
C THR A 279 -29.77 16.79 -14.34
N ASP A 280 -29.01 17.57 -15.11
CA ASP A 280 -27.99 18.47 -14.56
C ASP A 280 -28.68 19.62 -13.80
N LEU A 281 -28.23 19.84 -12.56
CA LEU A 281 -28.84 20.76 -11.62
C LEU A 281 -28.71 22.23 -12.06
N LYS A 282 -27.64 22.59 -12.76
CA LYS A 282 -27.33 24.00 -13.08
C LYS A 282 -28.12 24.53 -14.26
N ASN A 283 -28.24 23.73 -15.30
CA ASN A 283 -28.87 24.12 -16.57
C ASN A 283 -30.21 23.40 -16.81
N ASN A 284 -30.64 22.55 -15.89
CA ASN A 284 -31.85 21.73 -16.01
C ASN A 284 -31.88 20.89 -17.30
N PHE A 285 -30.69 20.49 -17.77
CA PHE A 285 -30.53 19.69 -18.98
C PHE A 285 -30.58 18.20 -18.63
N LYS A 286 -31.42 17.45 -19.34
CA LYS A 286 -31.55 16.01 -19.13
C LYS A 286 -30.34 15.29 -19.71
N THR A 287 -29.56 14.61 -18.86
CA THR A 287 -28.33 13.90 -19.26
C THR A 287 -28.60 12.43 -19.57
N PHE A 288 -29.38 11.75 -18.73
CA PHE A 288 -29.78 10.35 -18.95
C PHE A 288 -31.30 10.21 -18.91
N MET A 289 -31.85 9.51 -19.90
CA MET A 289 -33.26 9.14 -19.96
C MET A 289 -33.60 8.10 -18.89
N THR A 290 -34.88 8.06 -18.49
CA THR A 290 -35.38 7.02 -17.58
C THR A 290 -35.10 5.64 -18.15
N GLY A 291 -34.31 4.84 -17.45
CA GLY A 291 -33.94 3.51 -17.88
C GLY A 291 -32.87 2.91 -17.00
N THR A 292 -32.35 1.76 -17.43
CA THR A 292 -31.27 1.05 -16.74
C THR A 292 -30.31 0.41 -17.73
N ILE A 293 -29.12 0.09 -17.24
CA ILE A 293 -28.16 -0.77 -17.90
C ILE A 293 -27.82 -1.95 -16.99
N GLN A 294 -27.59 -3.12 -17.59
CA GLN A 294 -27.14 -4.33 -16.91
C GLN A 294 -25.73 -4.70 -17.35
N PHE A 295 -24.84 -4.94 -16.39
CA PHE A 295 -23.53 -5.50 -16.59
C PHE A 295 -23.47 -6.92 -16.02
N ASN A 296 -23.01 -7.89 -16.81
CA ASN A 296 -22.78 -9.26 -16.38
C ASN A 296 -21.29 -9.50 -16.15
N PHE A 297 -20.94 -10.29 -15.13
CA PHE A 297 -19.56 -10.53 -14.74
C PHE A 297 -19.36 -11.89 -14.07
N LYS A 298 -18.10 -12.27 -13.92
CA LYS A 298 -17.61 -13.40 -13.15
C LYS A 298 -16.48 -12.95 -12.25
N ILE A 299 -16.59 -13.21 -10.95
CA ILE A 299 -15.54 -12.87 -9.98
C ILE A 299 -14.46 -13.95 -10.02
N LEU A 300 -13.21 -13.51 -10.17
CA LEU A 300 -12.01 -14.31 -9.97
C LEU A 300 -11.33 -13.92 -8.67
N ASN A 301 -10.83 -14.92 -7.94
CA ASN A 301 -10.21 -14.67 -6.64
C ASN A 301 -8.92 -13.84 -6.80
N ASP A 302 -8.80 -12.85 -5.93
CA ASP A 302 -7.75 -11.83 -5.97
C ASP A 302 -6.39 -12.30 -5.41
N ILE A 303 -6.37 -13.38 -4.62
CA ILE A 303 -5.33 -13.65 -3.59
C ILE A 303 -3.89 -13.86 -4.12
N ASN A 304 -3.63 -14.04 -5.43
CA ASN A 304 -2.27 -14.16 -5.98
C ASN A 304 -2.16 -13.59 -7.41
N PRO A 305 -1.86 -12.29 -7.60
CA PRO A 305 -1.72 -11.73 -8.94
C PRO A 305 -0.42 -12.17 -9.60
N ASN A 306 -0.53 -12.96 -10.68
CA ASN A 306 0.60 -13.48 -11.46
C ASN A 306 1.43 -12.43 -12.22
N PHE A 307 1.09 -11.13 -12.15
CA PHE A 307 1.72 -10.06 -12.96
C PHE A 307 2.29 -8.89 -12.18
N MET A 308 2.25 -8.96 -10.86
CA MET A 308 2.92 -7.94 -10.06
C MET A 308 4.37 -8.37 -9.88
N THR A 309 5.30 -7.60 -10.47
CA THR A 309 6.71 -7.70 -10.10
C THR A 309 6.84 -7.55 -8.59
N LYS A 310 7.93 -8.04 -7.98
CA LYS A 310 8.15 -7.92 -6.52
C LYS A 310 8.04 -6.46 -6.01
N THR A 311 8.18 -5.48 -6.90
CA THR A 311 8.07 -4.04 -6.64
C THR A 311 6.62 -3.51 -6.58
N HIS A 312 5.66 -4.18 -7.23
CA HIS A 312 4.23 -3.79 -7.21
C HIS A 312 3.35 -4.82 -6.51
N GLY A 313 3.91 -5.97 -6.14
CA GLY A 313 3.32 -6.95 -5.23
C GLY A 313 2.84 -6.30 -3.94
N LYS A 314 1.78 -6.83 -3.32
CA LYS A 314 1.44 -6.51 -1.92
C LYS A 314 2.74 -6.58 -1.10
N GLY A 315 3.23 -5.44 -0.62
CA GLY A 315 4.32 -5.43 0.34
C GLY A 315 3.90 -6.27 1.55
N ALA A 316 4.84 -6.92 2.24
CA ALA A 316 4.50 -7.71 3.43
C ALA A 316 3.68 -6.91 4.46
N ASP A 317 3.82 -5.58 4.42
CA ASP A 317 3.27 -4.63 5.37
C ASP A 317 2.02 -3.90 4.85
N TRP A 318 1.56 -4.19 3.62
CA TRP A 318 0.39 -3.53 3.05
C TRP A 318 -0.90 -4.06 3.70
N GLN A 319 -1.54 -3.17 4.46
CA GLN A 319 -2.87 -3.28 5.05
C GLN A 319 -3.95 -2.95 4.02
N THR A 320 -5.08 -3.64 4.15
CA THR A 320 -6.31 -3.41 3.37
C THR A 320 -6.85 -2.00 3.58
N GLY A 321 -7.45 -1.41 2.54
CA GLY A 321 -8.18 -0.14 2.63
C GLY A 321 -7.27 1.09 2.77
N LYS A 322 -5.98 0.95 2.45
CA LYS A 322 -4.99 2.03 2.45
C LYS A 322 -4.42 2.29 1.06
N GLU A 323 -4.07 3.55 0.83
CA GLU A 323 -3.26 3.97 -0.32
C GLU A 323 -1.77 3.97 0.06
N TYR A 324 -0.91 3.56 -0.86
CA TYR A 324 0.54 3.44 -0.67
C TYR A 324 1.32 4.29 -1.67
N ASP A 325 2.49 4.76 -1.25
CA ASP A 325 3.42 5.50 -2.08
C ASP A 325 4.60 4.60 -2.46
N ILE A 326 4.78 4.38 -3.76
CA ILE A 326 5.96 3.69 -4.30
C ILE A 326 6.90 4.75 -4.85
N HIS A 327 8.12 4.82 -4.32
CA HIS A 327 9.13 5.75 -4.79
C HIS A 327 10.05 5.13 -5.83
N GLU A 328 10.19 5.82 -6.95
CA GLU A 328 10.98 5.36 -8.09
C GLU A 328 11.93 6.43 -8.57
N TYR A 329 13.03 6.00 -9.17
CA TYR A 329 14.09 6.87 -9.65
C TYR A 329 14.42 6.55 -11.10
N LEU A 330 14.38 7.55 -11.97
CA LEU A 330 14.75 7.46 -13.39
C LEU A 330 15.84 8.49 -13.71
N SER A 331 16.72 8.14 -14.65
CA SER A 331 17.83 9.01 -15.07
C SER A 331 17.50 9.91 -16.25
N GLY A 332 16.29 9.81 -16.82
CA GLY A 332 15.85 10.66 -17.91
C GLY A 332 15.46 12.05 -17.43
N ASN A 333 15.25 12.95 -18.40
CA ASN A 333 14.75 14.30 -18.16
C ASN A 333 13.33 14.38 -18.72
N TYR A 334 12.35 14.66 -17.87
CA TYR A 334 10.95 14.70 -18.28
C TYR A 334 10.34 16.09 -18.10
N ASN A 335 9.47 16.46 -19.03
CA ASN A 335 8.72 17.70 -19.08
C ASN A 335 7.37 17.45 -19.79
N GLU A 336 6.53 18.48 -19.95
CA GLU A 336 5.21 18.31 -20.58
C GLU A 336 5.27 17.79 -22.03
N GLU A 337 6.35 18.07 -22.77
CA GLU A 337 6.50 17.65 -24.17
C GLU A 337 6.83 16.16 -24.30
N ASN A 338 7.49 15.57 -23.30
CA ASN A 338 7.95 14.18 -23.34
C ASN A 338 7.47 13.33 -22.16
N LYS A 339 6.49 13.79 -21.37
CA LYS A 339 5.99 13.09 -20.17
C LYS A 339 5.59 11.64 -20.40
N ASN A 340 5.11 11.30 -21.60
CA ASN A 340 4.77 9.93 -21.95
C ASN A 340 5.99 8.98 -21.91
N GLN A 341 7.19 9.48 -22.19
CA GLN A 341 8.43 8.71 -22.09
C GLN A 341 8.70 8.23 -20.66
N LEU A 342 8.22 8.96 -19.66
CA LEU A 342 8.34 8.58 -18.26
C LEU A 342 7.64 7.24 -18.00
N VAL A 343 6.43 7.04 -18.54
CA VAL A 343 5.70 5.76 -18.43
C VAL A 343 6.48 4.65 -19.12
N PHE A 344 7.02 4.89 -20.31
CA PHE A 344 7.76 3.88 -21.06
C PHE A 344 9.04 3.46 -20.34
N ASP A 345 9.83 4.42 -19.85
CA ASP A 345 11.07 4.15 -19.11
C ASP A 345 10.78 3.42 -17.80
N LEU A 346 9.66 3.75 -17.13
CA LEU A 346 9.21 3.06 -15.93
C LEU A 346 8.77 1.62 -16.22
N VAL A 347 7.97 1.40 -17.25
CA VAL A 347 7.52 0.04 -17.65
C VAL A 347 8.72 -0.80 -18.10
N GLU A 348 9.63 -0.21 -18.86
CA GLU A 348 10.87 -0.87 -19.29
C GLU A 348 11.73 -1.27 -18.09
N LYS A 349 11.82 -0.43 -17.06
CA LYS A 349 12.51 -0.74 -15.81
C LYS A 349 11.91 -1.95 -15.08
N TYR A 350 10.59 -2.09 -15.08
CA TYR A 350 9.90 -3.18 -14.39
C TYR A 350 9.83 -4.49 -15.16
N TYR A 351 9.57 -4.42 -16.46
CA TYR A 351 9.20 -5.57 -17.27
C TYR A 351 10.19 -5.87 -18.41
N GLY A 352 11.21 -5.02 -18.58
CA GLY A 352 12.20 -5.18 -19.64
C GLY A 352 11.78 -4.53 -20.96
N LYS A 353 12.75 -4.44 -21.87
CA LYS A 353 12.58 -3.78 -23.18
C LYS A 353 11.61 -4.55 -24.09
N ASP A 354 11.69 -5.88 -24.10
CA ASP A 354 10.81 -6.72 -24.93
C ASP A 354 9.34 -6.55 -24.57
N PHE A 355 9.04 -6.37 -23.29
CA PHE A 355 7.69 -6.09 -22.81
C PHE A 355 7.23 -4.70 -23.29
N LEU A 356 8.06 -3.67 -23.08
CA LEU A 356 7.78 -2.32 -23.56
C LEU A 356 7.51 -2.33 -25.07
N ASP A 357 8.42 -2.89 -25.87
CA ASP A 357 8.33 -2.86 -27.33
C ASP A 357 7.06 -3.58 -27.82
N LYS A 358 6.62 -4.64 -27.13
CA LYS A 358 5.39 -5.38 -27.46
C LYS A 358 4.10 -4.64 -27.09
N TYR A 359 4.09 -3.88 -26.00
CA TYR A 359 2.89 -3.25 -25.45
C TYR A 359 2.85 -1.74 -25.55
N HIS A 360 3.89 -1.13 -26.11
CA HIS A 360 4.11 0.31 -26.24
C HIS A 360 2.83 1.11 -26.51
N ASP A 361 2.08 0.70 -27.54
CA ASP A 361 0.91 1.42 -28.04
C ASP A 361 -0.29 1.47 -27.07
N VAL A 362 -0.30 0.65 -26.02
CA VAL A 362 -1.44 0.58 -25.07
C VAL A 362 -1.07 0.96 -23.62
N LEU A 363 0.22 1.17 -23.32
CA LEU A 363 0.68 1.40 -21.94
C LEU A 363 0.20 2.71 -21.35
N LEU A 364 0.10 3.77 -22.15
CA LEU A 364 -0.34 5.09 -21.68
C LEU A 364 -1.81 5.09 -21.23
N GLU A 365 -2.60 4.10 -21.65
CA GLU A 365 -3.99 3.97 -21.22
C GLU A 365 -4.11 3.55 -19.74
N ASP A 366 -3.11 2.86 -19.21
CA ASP A 366 -3.13 2.27 -17.87
C ASP A 366 -2.65 3.23 -16.79
N PHE A 367 -2.21 4.44 -17.14
CA PHE A 367 -1.69 5.42 -16.18
C PHE A 367 -2.34 6.80 -16.32
N TRP A 368 -2.49 7.48 -15.19
CA TRP A 368 -2.55 8.93 -15.12
C TRP A 368 -1.18 9.46 -14.71
N ILE A 369 -0.71 10.51 -15.39
CA ILE A 369 0.48 11.27 -15.01
C ILE A 369 -0.01 12.59 -14.42
N THR A 370 0.22 12.80 -13.14
CA THR A 370 -0.13 14.03 -12.41
C THR A 370 1.11 14.64 -11.77
N ASP A 371 0.98 15.90 -11.34
CA ASP A 371 1.98 16.58 -10.51
C ASP A 371 3.41 16.55 -11.10
N LEU A 372 3.52 16.73 -12.43
CA LEU A 372 4.80 16.82 -13.12
C LEU A 372 5.51 18.12 -12.73
N THR A 373 6.66 17.99 -12.10
CA THR A 373 7.58 19.07 -11.72
C THR A 373 8.91 18.93 -12.47
N ALA A 374 9.86 19.83 -12.19
CA ALA A 374 11.19 19.75 -12.77
C ALA A 374 12.00 18.52 -12.31
N THR A 375 11.63 17.88 -11.20
CA THR A 375 12.40 16.79 -10.58
C THR A 375 11.56 15.57 -10.20
N SER A 376 10.24 15.63 -10.39
CA SER A 376 9.36 14.53 -10.01
C SER A 376 8.06 14.50 -10.81
N ALA A 377 7.39 13.36 -10.82
CA ALA A 377 6.01 13.20 -11.28
C ALA A 377 5.30 12.14 -10.44
N ILE A 378 3.97 12.19 -10.41
CA ILE A 378 3.14 11.13 -9.84
C ILE A 378 2.50 10.34 -10.97
N LEU A 379 2.76 9.04 -10.99
CA LEU A 379 2.13 8.09 -11.90
C LEU A 379 1.14 7.26 -11.10
N LYS A 380 -0.16 7.46 -11.35
CA LYS A 380 -1.21 6.67 -10.74
C LYS A 380 -1.71 5.64 -11.75
N PRO A 381 -1.51 4.34 -11.52
CA PRO A 381 -2.16 3.35 -12.36
C PRO A 381 -3.68 3.47 -12.27
N LYS A 382 -4.38 3.35 -13.39
CA LYS A 382 -5.84 3.50 -13.40
C LYS A 382 -6.52 2.33 -12.68
N PRO A 383 -7.60 2.58 -11.91
CA PRO A 383 -8.42 1.53 -11.33
C PRO A 383 -8.87 0.52 -12.39
N GLY A 384 -8.85 -0.77 -12.05
CA GLY A 384 -9.19 -1.83 -12.99
C GLY A 384 -8.14 -2.09 -14.08
N SER A 385 -6.95 -1.45 -14.02
CA SER A 385 -5.82 -1.82 -14.87
C SER A 385 -5.43 -3.27 -14.62
N MET A 386 -5.23 -4.00 -15.72
CA MET A 386 -4.80 -5.40 -15.66
C MET A 386 -3.28 -5.55 -15.50
N LEU A 387 -2.50 -4.52 -15.84
CA LEU A 387 -1.04 -4.51 -15.72
C LEU A 387 -0.63 -4.10 -14.31
N PHE A 388 -1.30 -3.08 -13.79
CA PHE A 388 -0.99 -2.43 -12.53
C PHE A 388 -2.24 -2.48 -11.68
N ARG A 389 -2.41 -3.61 -10.99
CA ARG A 389 -3.60 -3.84 -10.17
C ARG A 389 -3.73 -2.74 -9.13
N ASN A 390 -4.71 -1.87 -9.32
CA ASN A 390 -4.94 -0.70 -8.49
C ASN A 390 -6.44 -0.53 -8.29
N HIS A 391 -6.84 -0.10 -7.10
CA HIS A 391 -8.23 0.23 -6.79
C HIS A 391 -8.40 1.74 -6.60
N ASP A 392 -9.62 2.22 -6.83
CA ASP A 392 -9.95 3.61 -6.55
C ASP A 392 -10.06 3.85 -5.04
N GLU A 393 -9.86 5.09 -4.59
CA GLU A 393 -10.02 5.48 -3.19
C GLU A 393 -11.41 5.13 -2.67
N LYS A 394 -12.47 5.29 -3.48
CA LYS A 394 -13.84 4.90 -3.14
C LYS A 394 -13.97 3.38 -2.98
N GLY A 395 -13.22 2.59 -3.75
CA GLY A 395 -13.13 1.14 -3.59
C GLY A 395 -12.45 0.72 -2.29
N LEU A 396 -11.47 1.51 -1.81
CA LEU A 396 -10.78 1.25 -0.54
C LEU A 396 -11.69 1.39 0.68
N ILE A 397 -12.57 2.39 0.70
CA ILE A 397 -13.51 2.65 1.83
C ILE A 397 -14.35 1.41 2.12
N VAL A 398 -14.82 0.75 1.06
CA VAL A 398 -15.64 -0.46 1.14
C VAL A 398 -14.89 -1.68 1.69
N ALA A 399 -13.57 -1.70 1.51
CA ALA A 399 -12.75 -2.86 1.83
C ALA A 399 -12.09 -2.80 3.21
N GLN A 400 -12.23 -1.71 3.97
CA GLN A 400 -11.51 -1.48 5.23
C GLN A 400 -11.64 -2.62 6.25
N GLU A 401 -12.77 -3.32 6.24
CA GLU A 401 -13.10 -4.43 7.16
C GLU A 401 -12.78 -5.84 6.60
N LEU A 402 -12.05 -5.94 5.48
CA LEU A 402 -11.65 -7.22 4.88
C LEU A 402 -10.28 -7.66 5.36
N THR A 403 -10.16 -8.98 5.59
CA THR A 403 -8.85 -9.59 5.87
C THR A 403 -7.99 -9.69 4.61
N ASN A 404 -8.62 -9.76 3.44
CA ASN A 404 -7.96 -9.82 2.15
C ASN A 404 -7.79 -8.42 1.53
N PRO A 405 -6.62 -8.14 0.93
CA PRO A 405 -6.22 -6.77 0.63
C PRO A 405 -6.83 -6.28 -0.68
N VAL A 406 -7.72 -5.29 -0.57
CA VAL A 406 -7.94 -4.26 -1.59
C VAL A 406 -7.02 -3.10 -1.23
N PHE A 407 -6.20 -2.67 -2.18
CA PHE A 407 -5.19 -1.63 -1.97
C PHE A 407 -5.12 -0.70 -3.17
N SER A 408 -4.71 0.53 -2.92
CA SER A 408 -4.38 1.50 -3.95
C SER A 408 -2.93 1.92 -3.79
N TYR A 409 -2.29 2.33 -4.87
CA TYR A 409 -1.00 2.98 -4.80
C TYR A 409 -0.81 4.01 -5.90
N LYS A 410 0.12 4.92 -5.64
CA LYS A 410 0.70 5.84 -6.61
C LYS A 410 2.21 5.67 -6.66
N ILE A 411 2.78 5.94 -7.83
CA ILE A 411 4.22 5.84 -8.07
C ILE A 411 4.78 7.26 -8.15
N ILE A 412 5.56 7.66 -7.16
CA ILE A 412 6.27 8.93 -7.13
C ILE A 412 7.61 8.72 -7.82
N VAL A 413 7.72 9.21 -9.05
CA VAL A 413 8.92 9.07 -9.88
C VAL A 413 9.77 10.32 -9.75
N HIS A 414 10.98 10.17 -9.25
CA HIS A 414 12.00 11.21 -9.13
C HIS A 414 12.99 11.12 -10.29
N PHE A 415 13.39 12.26 -10.83
CA PHE A 415 14.31 12.39 -11.96
C PHE A 415 15.07 13.72 -11.88
N ASN A 416 16.03 13.96 -12.79
CA ASN A 416 16.94 15.13 -12.71
C ASN A 416 17.69 15.26 -11.37
N ILE A 417 17.99 14.12 -10.73
CA ILE A 417 18.54 14.06 -9.37
C ILE A 417 19.96 14.65 -9.37
N THR A 418 20.19 15.69 -8.56
CA THR A 418 21.52 16.28 -8.37
C THR A 418 22.26 15.64 -7.20
N ASN A 419 23.58 15.85 -7.09
CA ASN A 419 24.38 15.32 -5.98
C ASN A 419 23.88 15.72 -4.57
N GLY A 420 23.10 16.79 -4.43
CA GLY A 420 22.49 17.19 -3.16
C GLY A 420 21.32 16.29 -2.74
N ASP A 421 20.48 15.90 -3.71
CA ASP A 421 19.28 15.08 -3.51
C ASP A 421 19.63 13.62 -3.13
N ILE A 422 20.82 13.16 -3.53
CA ILE A 422 21.37 11.84 -3.21
C ILE A 422 21.53 11.64 -1.69
N ASN A 423 21.84 12.69 -0.93
CA ASN A 423 21.99 12.60 0.53
C ASN A 423 20.65 12.36 1.24
N ASP A 424 19.55 12.82 0.68
CA ASP A 424 18.21 12.61 1.23
C ASP A 424 17.63 11.25 0.82
N ILE A 425 17.95 10.77 -0.38
CA ILE A 425 17.63 9.40 -0.85
C ILE A 425 18.37 8.34 0.00
N LEU A 426 19.66 8.55 0.27
CA LEU A 426 20.45 7.67 1.14
C LEU A 426 19.99 7.73 2.60
N LYS A 427 19.55 8.89 3.10
CA LYS A 427 18.98 9.01 4.46
C LYS A 427 17.76 8.09 4.63
N LEU A 428 16.86 8.03 3.65
CA LEU A 428 15.65 7.19 3.71
C LEU A 428 15.97 5.68 3.72
N GLU A 429 16.97 5.21 2.96
CA GLU A 429 17.38 3.80 2.96
C GLU A 429 18.26 3.40 4.15
N THR A 430 19.05 4.33 4.71
CA THR A 430 19.85 4.04 5.92
C THR A 430 19.00 3.77 7.17
N THR A 431 17.74 4.22 7.20
CA THR A 431 16.77 3.84 8.23
C THR A 431 16.38 2.34 8.17
N ASN A 432 16.58 1.68 7.03
CA ASN A 432 16.17 0.27 6.79
C ASN A 432 17.34 -0.70 6.58
N LEU A 433 18.58 -0.22 6.52
CA LEU A 433 19.75 -1.08 6.72
C LEU A 433 19.81 -1.43 8.21
N GLY A 434 19.13 -2.51 8.57
CA GLY A 434 19.15 -3.07 9.92
C GLY A 434 20.56 -3.07 10.50
N GLN A 435 20.65 -2.60 11.74
CA GLN A 435 21.88 -2.52 12.52
C GLN A 435 22.75 -3.78 12.31
N LEU A 436 23.89 -3.61 11.64
CA LEU A 436 24.89 -4.67 11.52
C LEU A 436 25.58 -4.83 12.88
N TYR A 437 25.28 -5.94 13.56
CA TYR A 437 25.91 -6.29 14.82
C TYR A 437 27.13 -7.18 14.54
N SER A 438 28.33 -6.73 14.92
CA SER A 438 29.54 -7.55 14.96
C SER A 438 30.28 -7.31 16.29
N GLU A 439 30.83 -8.37 16.87
CA GLU A 439 31.59 -8.35 18.13
C GLU A 439 33.03 -7.82 17.94
N GLU A 440 33.55 -7.78 16.71
CA GLU A 440 34.92 -7.34 16.41
C GLU A 440 35.00 -6.24 15.33
N LYS A 441 36.10 -5.48 15.32
CA LYS A 441 36.44 -4.47 14.29
C LYS A 441 36.69 -5.19 12.97
N LEU A 442 35.79 -5.05 12.00
CA LEU A 442 36.00 -5.60 10.65
C LEU A 442 37.19 -4.92 9.97
N THR A 443 38.12 -5.72 9.44
CA THR A 443 39.27 -5.30 8.64
C THR A 443 38.86 -5.00 7.18
N LYS A 444 39.75 -4.33 6.43
CA LYS A 444 39.54 -4.00 5.00
C LYS A 444 39.33 -5.25 4.12
N GLU A 445 39.77 -6.41 4.58
CA GLU A 445 39.58 -7.71 3.93
C GLU A 445 38.26 -8.39 4.34
N GLU A 446 37.75 -8.15 5.56
CA GLU A 446 36.49 -8.73 6.06
C GLU A 446 35.23 -7.97 5.59
N LEU A 447 35.36 -6.69 5.24
CA LEU A 447 34.33 -5.93 4.51
C LEU A 447 34.28 -6.28 3.01
N GLY A 448 34.93 -7.38 2.61
CA GLY A 448 34.95 -7.93 1.27
C GLY A 448 33.53 -8.18 0.77
N THR A 449 32.98 -7.16 0.10
CA THR A 449 31.64 -7.09 -0.49
C THR A 449 30.56 -6.68 0.53
N ILE A 450 30.39 -5.36 0.72
CA ILE A 450 29.09 -4.86 1.22
C ILE A 450 28.08 -5.09 0.11
N PHE A 451 27.21 -6.01 0.44
CA PHE A 451 26.12 -6.49 -0.35
C PHE A 451 24.94 -5.51 -0.19
N ILE A 452 24.91 -4.45 -1.02
CA ILE A 452 23.77 -3.54 -1.07
C ILE A 452 22.70 -4.19 -1.96
N LYS A 453 21.53 -4.47 -1.37
CA LYS A 453 20.39 -5.03 -2.10
C LYS A 453 19.99 -4.05 -3.19
N LYS A 454 20.22 -4.46 -4.44
CA LYS A 454 19.91 -3.73 -5.65
C LYS A 454 18.40 -3.62 -5.79
N ASN A 455 17.77 -2.58 -5.25
CA ASN A 455 16.43 -2.25 -5.71
C ASN A 455 16.58 -1.51 -7.04
N ASN A 456 15.91 -2.04 -8.07
CA ASN A 456 15.50 -1.29 -9.27
C ASN A 456 16.50 -1.05 -10.42
N LEU A 457 17.24 -2.08 -10.88
CA LEU A 457 17.85 -2.12 -12.22
C LEU A 457 17.85 -3.54 -12.83
N LYS A 458 17.41 -3.65 -14.10
CA LYS A 458 17.16 -4.86 -14.92
C LYS A 458 18.16 -6.05 -14.80
N GLU A 459 17.61 -7.27 -14.92
CA GLU A 459 18.28 -8.56 -15.20
C GLU A 459 19.01 -8.48 -16.56
N ASP A 460 20.31 -8.77 -16.68
CA ASP A 460 20.84 -10.13 -16.92
C ASP A 460 22.33 -10.25 -16.53
N SER A 461 22.66 -10.26 -15.24
CA SER A 461 24.01 -10.70 -14.83
C SER A 461 23.95 -11.39 -13.48
N LEU A 462 24.44 -12.63 -13.44
CA LEU A 462 24.73 -13.40 -12.23
C LEU A 462 25.31 -12.50 -11.12
N SER A 463 24.66 -12.53 -9.96
CA SER A 463 24.83 -11.74 -8.72
C SER A 463 23.86 -10.56 -8.56
N ASP A 464 22.88 -10.75 -7.66
CA ASP A 464 21.91 -9.76 -7.14
C ASP A 464 22.56 -8.60 -6.34
N TRP A 465 23.82 -8.30 -6.65
CA TRP A 465 24.71 -7.49 -5.84
C TRP A 465 25.50 -6.56 -6.74
N GLY A 466 25.25 -5.25 -6.62
CA GLY A 466 26.12 -4.25 -7.23
C GLY A 466 27.50 -4.33 -6.59
N LEU A 467 28.56 -4.51 -7.39
CA LEU A 467 29.92 -4.61 -6.90
C LEU A 467 30.45 -3.19 -6.58
N PHE A 468 30.07 -2.67 -5.42
CA PHE A 468 30.62 -1.41 -4.91
C PHE A 468 32.02 -1.68 -4.36
N LYS A 469 33.03 -1.12 -5.02
CA LYS A 469 34.40 -1.23 -4.52
C LYS A 469 34.59 -0.18 -3.42
N ILE A 470 34.85 -0.65 -2.20
CA ILE A 470 35.32 0.22 -1.11
C ILE A 470 36.70 0.73 -1.52
N THR A 471 36.77 2.03 -1.75
CA THR A 471 38.00 2.70 -2.19
C THR A 471 38.79 3.28 -1.02
N ASP A 472 38.10 3.57 0.09
CA ASP A 472 38.72 4.11 1.29
C ASP A 472 37.89 3.77 2.54
N ILE A 473 38.56 3.57 3.69
CA ILE A 473 37.93 3.30 4.99
C ILE A 473 38.60 4.20 6.03
N THR A 474 37.79 4.96 6.76
CA THR A 474 38.17 5.68 7.97
C THR A 474 37.37 5.14 9.15
N ASP A 475 37.67 5.58 10.38
CA ASP A 475 37.00 5.06 11.58
C ASP A 475 35.45 5.20 11.52
N ASN A 476 34.92 6.23 10.85
CA ASN A 476 33.48 6.57 10.83
C ASN A 476 32.87 6.70 9.42
N SER A 477 33.62 6.40 8.36
CA SER A 477 33.09 6.49 7.00
C SER A 477 33.83 5.57 6.04
N PHE A 478 33.12 5.04 5.06
CA PHE A 478 33.73 4.35 3.93
C PHE A 478 33.32 5.01 2.61
N MET A 479 34.26 5.02 1.67
CA MET A 479 34.09 5.60 0.34
C MET A 479 33.79 4.50 -0.66
N ILE A 480 32.57 4.46 -1.20
CA ILE A 480 32.24 3.55 -2.30
C ILE A 480 32.41 4.24 -3.65
N LYS A 481 32.97 3.50 -4.61
CA LYS A 481 32.95 3.87 -6.03
C LYS A 481 31.96 2.96 -6.74
N SER A 482 30.85 3.54 -7.20
CA SER A 482 29.92 2.85 -8.10
C SER A 482 30.57 2.63 -9.46
N GLN A 483 30.30 1.47 -10.07
CA GLN A 483 30.66 1.18 -11.48
C GLN A 483 29.44 1.19 -12.41
N LEU A 484 28.25 1.58 -11.93
CA LEU A 484 27.06 1.70 -12.77
C LEU A 484 27.21 2.88 -13.74
N GLU A 485 26.85 2.70 -15.01
CA GLU A 485 26.92 3.76 -16.05
C GLU A 485 26.12 5.03 -15.68
N VAL A 486 25.06 4.87 -14.89
CA VAL A 486 24.18 5.95 -14.42
C VAL A 486 24.80 6.76 -13.27
N PHE A 487 25.81 6.21 -12.58
CA PHE A 487 26.42 6.80 -11.38
C PHE A 487 27.95 6.88 -11.50
N LYS A 488 28.46 7.95 -12.13
CA LYS A 488 29.89 8.29 -12.07
C LYS A 488 30.16 9.24 -10.92
N GLY A 489 30.55 8.71 -9.75
CA GLY A 489 30.85 9.52 -8.57
C GLY A 489 31.52 8.76 -7.43
N LYS A 490 32.01 9.50 -6.44
CA LYS A 490 32.45 8.98 -5.14
C LYS A 490 31.38 9.34 -4.11
N ILE A 491 30.89 8.36 -3.35
CA ILE A 491 29.90 8.59 -2.28
C ILE A 491 30.59 8.34 -0.94
N LYS A 492 30.50 9.32 -0.04
CA LYS A 492 30.91 9.19 1.36
C LYS A 492 29.70 8.73 2.16
N ILE A 493 29.75 7.52 2.71
CA ILE A 493 28.71 7.04 3.61
C ILE A 493 29.24 7.23 5.03
N ASP A 494 28.62 8.18 5.72
CA ASP A 494 28.81 8.38 7.15
C ASP A 494 27.84 7.43 7.87
N TYR A 495 28.39 6.53 8.69
CA TYR A 495 27.58 5.58 9.46
C TYR A 495 27.78 5.87 10.96
N ALA A 496 26.72 5.70 11.74
CA ALA A 496 26.81 5.67 13.20
C ALA A 496 26.90 4.21 13.65
N TRP A 497 28.08 3.75 14.07
CA TRP A 497 28.18 2.51 14.83
C TRP A 497 27.66 2.76 16.23
N GLU A 498 26.45 2.30 16.52
CA GLU A 498 26.08 1.99 17.90
C GLU A 498 26.42 0.52 18.15
N GLN A 499 27.67 0.26 18.56
CA GLN A 499 27.97 -1.00 19.25
C GLN A 499 26.97 -1.11 20.41
N LYS A 500 26.09 -2.12 20.38
CA LYS A 500 25.37 -2.53 21.60
C LYS A 500 26.44 -2.81 22.64
N ARG A 501 26.55 -1.94 23.62
CA ARG A 501 27.61 -2.06 24.61
C ARG A 501 27.17 -3.13 25.60
N SER A 502 27.92 -4.22 25.72
CA SER A 502 27.64 -5.23 26.74
C SER A 502 27.65 -4.55 28.11
N LEU A 503 26.62 -4.77 28.93
CA LEU A 503 26.56 -4.21 30.28
C LEU A 503 27.78 -4.63 31.12
N SER A 504 28.31 -5.84 30.91
CA SER A 504 29.53 -6.33 31.57
C SER A 504 30.77 -5.48 31.26
N ASN A 505 30.80 -4.81 30.10
CA ASN A 505 31.93 -4.01 29.65
C ASN A 505 31.80 -2.54 30.06
N ILE A 506 30.58 -2.06 30.34
CA ILE A 506 30.32 -0.67 30.73
C ILE A 506 30.17 -0.51 32.25
N ILE A 507 29.56 -1.49 32.91
CA ILE A 507 29.48 -1.57 34.37
C ILE A 507 30.67 -2.40 34.84
N THR A 508 31.84 -1.76 34.87
CA THR A 508 33.10 -2.40 35.30
C THR A 508 33.29 -2.33 36.80
N LYS A 509 32.71 -1.32 37.47
CA LYS A 509 32.68 -1.22 38.93
C LYS A 509 31.40 -1.86 39.45
N THR A 510 31.46 -3.16 39.71
CA THR A 510 30.33 -3.98 40.15
C THR A 510 30.15 -3.98 41.67
N ASN A 511 31.20 -3.71 42.46
CA ASN A 511 31.06 -3.54 43.90
C ASN A 511 30.67 -2.08 44.23
N LEU A 512 29.48 -1.90 44.81
CA LEU A 512 28.93 -0.59 45.17
C LEU A 512 29.36 -0.10 46.57
N GLY A 513 30.09 -0.93 47.32
CA GLY A 513 30.59 -0.65 48.67
C GLY A 513 29.59 -1.04 49.76
N GLU A 514 29.54 -0.24 50.83
CA GLU A 514 28.58 -0.40 51.91
C GLU A 514 27.35 0.50 51.70
N ILE A 515 26.15 -0.04 51.91
CA ILE A 515 24.89 0.70 51.75
C ILE A 515 24.03 0.50 53.00
N ASP A 516 23.63 1.61 53.61
CA ASP A 516 22.64 1.61 54.68
C ASP A 516 21.22 1.56 54.07
N LEU A 517 20.55 0.42 54.22
CA LEU A 517 19.22 0.19 53.66
C LEU A 517 18.17 1.15 54.23
N ALA A 518 18.37 1.66 55.45
CA ALA A 518 17.45 2.60 56.09
C ALA A 518 17.44 3.98 55.41
N THR A 519 18.46 4.29 54.61
CA THR A 519 18.58 5.58 53.91
C THR A 519 17.95 5.59 52.51
N LEU A 520 17.56 4.43 51.99
CA LEU A 520 17.02 4.29 50.63
C LEU A 520 15.55 4.71 50.61
N GLN A 521 15.18 5.59 49.68
CA GLN A 521 13.79 6.01 49.47
C GLN A 521 13.11 5.19 48.37
N ASN A 522 13.86 4.87 47.31
CA ASN A 522 13.42 4.01 46.22
C ASN A 522 14.56 3.07 45.85
N PHE A 523 14.53 1.86 46.42
CA PHE A 523 15.60 0.89 46.26
C PHE A 523 16.10 0.71 44.81
N ASN A 524 15.19 0.50 43.85
CA ASN A 524 15.61 0.27 42.46
C ASN A 524 16.32 1.48 41.88
N GLN A 525 15.77 2.67 42.15
CA GLN A 525 16.31 3.90 41.62
C GLN A 525 17.63 4.29 42.29
N ASP A 526 17.71 4.15 43.60
CA ASP A 526 18.89 4.49 44.40
C ASP A 526 20.08 3.57 44.07
N ILE A 527 19.81 2.28 43.82
CA ILE A 527 20.84 1.34 43.34
C ILE A 527 21.31 1.69 41.92
N ILE A 528 20.39 2.00 41.00
CA ILE A 528 20.75 2.44 39.64
C ILE A 528 21.60 3.72 39.71
N ASP A 529 21.23 4.68 40.57
CA ASP A 529 21.97 5.93 40.75
C ASP A 529 23.37 5.68 41.33
N LYS A 530 23.51 4.73 42.25
CA LYS A 530 24.81 4.29 42.76
C LYS A 530 25.65 3.63 41.67
N VAL A 531 25.07 2.74 40.86
CA VAL A 531 25.74 2.09 39.71
C VAL A 531 26.27 3.15 38.73
N ILE A 532 25.46 4.17 38.40
CA ILE A 532 25.84 5.25 37.50
C ILE A 532 26.91 6.15 38.11
N SER A 533 26.82 6.46 39.41
CA SER A 533 27.85 7.27 40.09
C SER A 533 29.24 6.65 39.98
N LEU A 534 29.31 5.32 39.95
CA LEU A 534 30.56 4.56 39.81
C LEU A 534 30.95 4.31 38.34
N ASN A 535 29.94 4.23 37.46
CA ASN A 535 30.06 3.97 36.03
C ASN A 535 29.33 5.07 35.22
N PRO A 536 29.86 6.30 35.16
CA PRO A 536 29.14 7.49 34.66
C PRO A 536 28.80 7.44 33.16
N THR A 537 29.35 6.48 32.42
CA THR A 537 29.07 6.25 31.00
C THR A 537 27.81 5.40 30.76
N VAL A 538 27.16 4.92 31.82
CA VAL A 538 25.91 4.14 31.74
C VAL A 538 24.71 5.10 31.64
N ASN A 539 23.84 4.89 30.66
CA ASN A 539 22.59 5.63 30.53
C ASN A 539 21.57 5.11 31.55
N LYS A 540 21.10 6.01 32.42
CA LYS A 540 20.12 5.76 33.48
C LYS A 540 18.80 5.16 32.98
N THR A 541 18.31 5.61 31.83
CA THR A 541 16.99 5.21 31.32
C THR A 541 17.01 3.87 30.58
N SER A 542 18.19 3.29 30.34
CA SER A 542 18.36 2.09 29.52
C SER A 542 18.70 0.84 30.32
N ILE A 543 18.67 0.91 31.66
CA ILE A 543 18.92 -0.23 32.56
C ILE A 543 17.86 -0.33 33.65
N LYS A 544 17.63 -1.54 34.14
CA LYS A 544 16.77 -1.80 35.31
C LYS A 544 17.33 -2.91 36.20
N VAL A 545 16.83 -2.97 37.43
CA VAL A 545 17.05 -4.10 38.33
C VAL A 545 16.11 -5.25 37.96
N ALA A 546 16.66 -6.44 37.71
CA ALA A 546 15.90 -7.66 37.40
C ALA A 546 15.74 -8.61 38.59
N LYS A 547 16.83 -8.89 39.32
CA LYS A 547 16.84 -9.82 40.47
C LYS A 547 17.64 -9.25 41.64
N LYS A 548 17.31 -9.73 42.84
CA LYS A 548 17.89 -9.25 44.12
C LYS A 548 18.02 -10.43 45.09
N SER A 549 19.18 -10.59 45.73
CA SER A 549 19.40 -11.60 46.79
C SER A 549 20.42 -11.10 47.82
N ILE A 550 20.20 -11.39 49.11
CA ILE A 550 21.07 -10.98 50.23
C ILE A 550 21.31 -12.22 51.06
N ASP A 551 22.57 -12.49 51.38
CA ASP A 551 22.94 -13.64 52.21
C ASP A 551 22.89 -13.30 53.71
N ASP A 552 23.11 -14.30 54.56
CA ASP A 552 23.13 -14.16 56.02
C ASP A 552 24.33 -13.35 56.53
N ASN A 553 25.30 -13.03 55.68
CA ASN A 553 26.46 -12.17 55.97
C ASN A 553 26.26 -10.73 55.46
N ASP A 554 25.03 -10.36 55.13
CA ASP A 554 24.61 -9.07 54.61
C ASP A 554 25.22 -8.70 53.24
N ASN A 555 25.74 -9.68 52.48
CA ASN A 555 26.19 -9.45 51.10
C ASN A 555 25.00 -9.52 50.15
N ALA A 556 24.69 -8.39 49.52
CA ALA A 556 23.65 -8.27 48.52
C ALA A 556 24.23 -8.42 47.11
N THR A 557 23.49 -9.12 46.24
CA THR A 557 23.74 -9.24 44.80
C THR A 557 22.50 -8.79 44.03
N ILE A 558 22.69 -7.89 43.06
CA ILE A 558 21.63 -7.31 42.24
C ILE A 558 21.97 -7.54 40.76
N GLU A 559 21.05 -8.12 40.01
CA GLU A 559 21.18 -8.30 38.56
C GLU A 559 20.65 -7.06 37.84
N ILE A 560 21.50 -6.41 37.05
CA ILE A 560 21.16 -5.29 36.18
C ILE A 560 21.01 -5.80 34.74
N VAL A 561 19.89 -5.44 34.11
CA VAL A 561 19.57 -5.83 32.72
C VAL A 561 19.18 -4.60 31.90
N PRO A 562 19.25 -4.68 30.56
CA PRO A 562 18.74 -3.64 29.68
C PRO A 562 17.24 -3.41 29.93
N PHE A 563 16.84 -2.15 29.84
CA PHE A 563 15.45 -1.73 29.90
C PHE A 563 15.05 -1.06 28.60
N ASN A 564 13.85 -1.38 28.09
CA ASN A 564 13.34 -0.81 26.84
C ASN A 564 11.82 -0.66 26.88
N ASP A 565 11.32 0.48 26.41
CA ASP A 565 9.89 0.81 26.21
C ASP A 565 9.52 1.10 24.74
N GLY A 566 10.47 0.97 23.81
CA GLY A 566 10.30 1.14 22.35
C GLY A 566 11.55 0.69 21.58
N TYR A 567 11.63 0.78 20.26
CA TYR A 567 12.61 0.06 19.41
C TYR A 567 14.14 0.34 19.60
N ASP A 568 14.61 1.04 20.64
CA ASP A 568 16.01 1.49 20.79
C ASP A 568 16.78 0.84 21.95
N GLN A 569 17.13 -0.45 21.83
CA GLN A 569 17.94 -1.14 22.84
C GLN A 569 19.45 -0.93 22.64
N ILE A 570 20.06 -0.01 23.40
CA ILE A 570 21.50 0.34 23.32
C ILE A 570 22.46 -0.60 24.09
N TYR A 571 21.94 -1.46 24.97
CA TYR A 571 22.73 -2.38 25.81
C TYR A 571 22.28 -3.84 25.66
N SER A 572 23.24 -4.78 25.77
CA SER A 572 23.00 -6.23 25.76
C SER A 572 23.59 -6.93 27.01
N GLY A 573 23.15 -8.16 27.27
CA GLY A 573 23.62 -8.99 28.39
C GLY A 573 22.99 -8.61 29.74
N SER A 574 23.56 -9.13 30.83
CA SER A 574 23.26 -8.71 32.20
C SER A 574 24.55 -8.60 33.01
N VAL A 575 24.52 -7.87 34.12
CA VAL A 575 25.66 -7.74 35.03
C VAL A 575 25.19 -7.78 36.48
N ASN A 576 25.92 -8.54 37.30
CA ASN A 576 25.68 -8.57 38.74
C ASN A 576 26.51 -7.49 39.43
N VAL A 577 25.83 -6.67 40.22
CA VAL A 577 26.47 -5.71 41.13
C VAL A 577 26.27 -6.17 42.57
N THR A 578 27.27 -5.94 43.41
CA THR A 578 27.29 -6.40 44.80
C THR A 578 27.49 -5.25 45.77
N PHE A 579 26.96 -5.37 46.98
CA PHE A 579 27.22 -4.43 48.06
C PHE A 579 27.04 -5.12 49.42
N LYS A 580 27.60 -4.55 50.47
CA LYS A 580 27.37 -4.99 51.84
C LYS A 580 26.30 -4.12 52.48
N ALA A 581 25.21 -4.71 52.93
CA ALA A 581 24.21 -3.99 53.70
C ALA A 581 24.75 -3.73 55.11
N ILE A 582 24.66 -2.49 55.58
CA ILE A 582 25.13 -2.10 56.92
C ILE A 582 23.96 -1.60 57.77
N ASN A 583 24.18 -1.54 59.08
CA ASN A 583 23.21 -1.07 60.08
C ASN A 583 21.88 -1.85 60.13
N ARG A 584 21.85 -3.07 59.57
CA ARG A 584 20.69 -3.95 59.72
C ARG A 584 20.53 -4.37 61.18
N GLN A 585 19.28 -4.40 61.64
CA GLN A 585 18.95 -4.68 63.03
C GLN A 585 18.27 -6.03 63.16
N ASP A 586 18.80 -6.89 64.03
CA ASP A 586 18.19 -8.17 64.35
C ASP A 586 16.92 -7.92 65.17
N ILE A 587 15.77 -8.35 64.65
CA ILE A 587 14.48 -8.14 65.30
C ILE A 587 14.40 -8.85 66.66
N ALA A 588 15.13 -9.96 66.85
CA ALA A 588 15.20 -10.66 68.12
C ALA A 588 15.98 -9.88 69.20
N LYS A 589 16.85 -8.95 68.80
CA LYS A 589 17.53 -8.04 69.73
C LYS A 589 16.68 -6.83 70.09
N LEU A 590 15.82 -6.37 69.18
CA LEU A 590 14.92 -5.24 69.41
C LEU A 590 13.67 -5.65 70.21
N ILE A 591 13.19 -6.86 69.97
CA ILE A 591 12.03 -7.44 70.64
C ILE A 591 12.51 -8.75 71.30
N PRO A 592 12.76 -8.73 72.62
CA PRO A 592 13.22 -9.91 73.32
C PRO A 592 12.25 -11.09 73.10
N PRO A 593 12.74 -12.28 72.79
CA PRO A 593 11.89 -13.44 72.54
C PRO A 593 10.95 -13.74 73.71
N ASN A 594 9.69 -14.05 73.39
CA ASN A 594 8.59 -14.31 74.32
C ASN A 594 8.17 -13.12 75.19
N SER A 595 8.49 -11.89 74.78
CA SER A 595 7.97 -10.69 75.46
C SER A 595 6.45 -10.68 75.48
N ASP A 596 5.87 -10.34 76.63
CA ASP A 596 4.42 -10.19 76.80
C ASP A 596 3.99 -8.77 76.45
N LEU A 597 3.08 -8.65 75.48
CA LEU A 597 2.47 -7.39 75.04
C LEU A 597 1.27 -6.98 75.90
N GLY A 598 0.87 -7.80 76.86
CA GLY A 598 -0.28 -7.56 77.72
C GLY A 598 -1.61 -7.73 76.97
N LYS A 599 -2.61 -6.93 77.34
CA LYS A 599 -3.94 -6.96 76.71
C LYS A 599 -3.94 -6.17 75.40
N ILE A 600 -4.26 -6.85 74.29
CA ILE A 600 -4.44 -6.22 72.97
C ILE A 600 -5.91 -6.19 72.57
N VAL A 601 -6.31 -5.17 71.81
CA VAL A 601 -7.70 -4.93 71.39
C VAL A 601 -8.26 -6.07 70.53
N ALA A 602 -7.41 -6.70 69.70
CA ALA A 602 -7.78 -7.87 68.89
C ALA A 602 -6.53 -8.66 68.49
N ALA A 603 -6.63 -9.98 68.41
CA ALA A 603 -5.58 -10.86 67.91
C ALA A 603 -5.48 -10.81 66.37
N ASN A 604 -5.02 -9.67 65.84
CA ASN A 604 -4.71 -9.48 64.42
C ASN A 604 -3.35 -8.79 64.24
N SER A 605 -2.75 -8.91 63.06
CA SER A 605 -1.38 -8.45 62.78
C SER A 605 -1.18 -6.95 63.04
N ALA A 606 -2.18 -6.12 62.75
CA ALA A 606 -2.09 -4.67 62.94
C ALA A 606 -2.06 -4.29 64.44
N SER A 607 -2.94 -4.89 65.24
CA SER A 607 -2.97 -4.69 66.71
C SER A 607 -1.67 -5.14 67.36
N ILE A 608 -1.10 -6.25 66.90
CA ILE A 608 0.17 -6.79 67.43
C ILE A 608 1.34 -5.86 67.10
N ILE A 609 1.47 -5.40 65.85
CA ILE A 609 2.52 -4.44 65.47
C ILE A 609 2.37 -3.12 66.22
N ASN A 610 1.14 -2.62 66.39
CA ASN A 610 0.90 -1.40 67.18
C ASN A 610 1.35 -1.57 68.64
N ALA A 611 1.03 -2.71 69.27
CA ALA A 611 1.46 -3.00 70.64
C ALA A 611 2.99 -3.10 70.75
N ILE A 612 3.65 -3.77 69.79
CA ILE A 612 5.12 -3.85 69.69
C ILE A 612 5.73 -2.45 69.57
N ASN A 613 5.22 -1.62 68.65
CA ASN A 613 5.72 -0.27 68.44
C ASN A 613 5.61 0.60 69.68
N VAL A 614 4.49 0.49 70.42
CA VAL A 614 4.29 1.22 71.67
C VAL A 614 5.24 0.73 72.77
N GLN A 615 5.32 -0.59 73.00
CA GLN A 615 6.08 -1.15 74.12
C GLN A 615 7.59 -1.00 73.94
N PHE A 616 8.10 -1.26 72.74
CA PHE A 616 9.53 -1.23 72.44
C PHE A 616 9.98 0.10 71.83
N LYS A 617 9.07 1.08 71.71
CA LYS A 617 9.32 2.40 71.10
C LYS A 617 9.90 2.27 69.68
N LEU A 618 9.33 1.36 68.91
CA LEU A 618 9.70 1.09 67.52
C LEU A 618 8.71 1.75 66.56
N SER A 619 9.02 1.71 65.26
CA SER A 619 8.15 2.20 64.19
C SER A 619 8.07 1.18 63.05
N LEU A 620 7.88 -0.09 63.40
CA LEU A 620 7.73 -1.20 62.46
C LEU A 620 6.44 -1.05 61.65
N LYS A 621 6.55 -1.24 60.33
CA LYS A 621 5.43 -1.25 59.39
C LYS A 621 5.13 -2.67 58.92
N LEU A 622 3.86 -3.06 59.01
CA LEU A 622 3.40 -4.37 58.53
C LEU A 622 3.63 -4.50 57.01
N SER A 623 4.03 -5.71 56.58
CA SER A 623 4.29 -6.12 55.18
C SER A 623 5.49 -5.45 54.49
N THR A 624 6.05 -4.40 55.08
CA THR A 624 7.21 -3.66 54.55
C THR A 624 8.45 -3.91 55.38
N ASP A 625 8.33 -3.86 56.71
CA ASP A 625 9.42 -4.20 57.63
C ASP A 625 9.31 -5.64 58.13
N VAL A 626 8.09 -6.06 58.46
CA VAL A 626 7.79 -7.34 59.13
C VAL A 626 6.46 -7.98 58.69
N SER A 627 6.38 -9.31 58.75
CA SER A 627 5.13 -10.07 58.76
C SER A 627 4.83 -10.58 60.16
N VAL A 628 3.56 -10.85 60.41
CA VAL A 628 3.09 -11.40 61.67
C VAL A 628 2.33 -12.69 61.40
N LYS A 629 2.79 -13.79 61.99
CA LYS A 629 2.10 -15.08 62.00
C LYS A 629 1.56 -15.34 63.39
N ILE A 630 0.24 -15.29 63.53
CA ILE A 630 -0.45 -15.47 64.82
C ILE A 630 -0.61 -16.97 65.08
N SER A 631 -0.38 -17.41 66.32
CA SER A 631 -0.60 -18.81 66.73
C SER A 631 -2.08 -19.17 66.73
N ASP A 632 -2.38 -20.46 66.57
CA ASP A 632 -3.76 -20.96 66.49
C ASP A 632 -4.57 -20.68 67.78
N ASP A 633 -3.91 -20.70 68.94
CA ASP A 633 -4.52 -20.38 70.24
C ASP A 633 -4.75 -18.88 70.47
N LYS A 634 -4.29 -18.03 69.54
CA LYS A 634 -4.36 -16.56 69.58
C LYS A 634 -3.77 -15.96 70.86
N LYS A 635 -2.73 -16.59 71.43
CA LYS A 635 -2.00 -16.10 72.61
C LYS A 635 -0.57 -15.69 72.31
N SER A 636 -0.09 -15.96 71.09
CA SER A 636 1.25 -15.58 70.66
C SER A 636 1.30 -15.24 69.17
N ALA A 637 2.37 -14.60 68.75
CA ALA A 637 2.65 -14.40 67.34
C ALA A 637 4.16 -14.41 67.07
N THR A 638 4.54 -14.94 65.91
CA THR A 638 5.88 -14.83 65.35
C THR A 638 5.95 -13.60 64.46
N ILE A 639 6.98 -12.79 64.66
CA ILE A 639 7.29 -11.59 63.89
C ILE A 639 8.53 -11.90 63.07
N ASP A 640 8.37 -11.96 61.77
CA ASP A 640 9.46 -12.23 60.83
C ASP A 640 9.78 -10.96 60.06
N ALA A 641 11.05 -10.60 59.95
CA ALA A 641 11.45 -9.49 59.07
C ALA A 641 11.08 -9.84 57.62
N THR A 642 10.35 -8.95 56.93
CA THR A 642 9.89 -9.18 55.55
C THR A 642 10.56 -8.27 54.56
N GLY A 643 10.91 -8.83 53.41
CA GLY A 643 11.36 -8.08 52.25
C GLY A 643 12.87 -7.99 52.15
N PHE A 644 13.36 -8.08 50.92
CA PHE A 644 14.78 -7.96 50.56
C PHE A 644 15.44 -6.67 51.08
N ILE A 645 14.64 -5.61 51.27
CA ILE A 645 15.08 -4.26 51.63
C ILE A 645 14.81 -3.88 53.08
N SER A 646 14.30 -4.80 53.91
CA SER A 646 14.06 -4.47 55.31
C SER A 646 15.39 -4.16 56.01
N GLN A 647 15.41 -3.03 56.72
CA GLN A 647 16.49 -2.73 57.67
C GLN A 647 16.55 -3.77 58.81
N TYR A 648 15.53 -4.62 58.93
CA TYR A 648 15.47 -5.68 59.91
C TYR A 648 15.83 -7.05 59.30
N PHE A 649 16.33 -7.94 60.14
CA PHE A 649 16.49 -9.36 59.82
C PHE A 649 16.14 -10.24 61.02
N GLY A 650 16.02 -11.54 60.79
CA GLY A 650 15.69 -12.49 61.85
C GLY A 650 14.20 -12.59 62.16
N THR A 651 13.93 -13.30 63.24
CA THR A 651 12.58 -13.67 63.69
C THR A 651 12.51 -13.64 65.22
N THR A 652 11.36 -13.28 65.76
CA THR A 652 11.11 -13.28 67.21
C THR A 652 9.66 -13.64 67.48
N THR A 653 9.36 -14.06 68.71
CA THR A 653 8.01 -14.43 69.14
C THR A 653 7.56 -13.53 70.28
N VAL A 654 6.29 -13.13 70.27
CA VAL A 654 5.65 -12.34 71.33
C VAL A 654 4.44 -13.07 71.88
N LYS A 655 4.07 -12.77 73.13
CA LYS A 655 2.87 -13.28 73.81
C LYS A 655 1.89 -12.15 74.08
N PHE A 656 0.61 -12.46 74.18
CA PHE A 656 -0.43 -11.47 74.52
C PHE A 656 -1.70 -12.15 75.02
N THR A 657 -2.58 -11.34 75.61
CA THR A 657 -3.96 -11.71 75.92
C THR A 657 -4.91 -10.80 75.13
N THR A 658 -6.06 -11.30 74.71
CA THR A 658 -7.09 -10.46 74.09
C THR A 658 -7.93 -9.80 75.17
N ALA A 659 -8.21 -8.50 75.01
CA ALA A 659 -9.01 -7.71 75.94
C ALA A 659 -10.41 -8.27 76.18
#